data_AF-A0A8T5NL18-F1
#
_entry.id   AF-A0A8T5NL18-F1
#
_cell.length_a   1.000
_cell.length_b   1.000
_cell.length_c   1.000
_cell.angle_alpha   90.00
_cell.angle_beta   90.00
_cell.angle_gamma   90.00
#
_symmetry.space_group_name_H-M   'P 1'
#
loop_
_entity.id
_entity.type
_entity.pdbx_description
1 polymer ?
#
loop_
_entity_poly.entity_id
_entity_poly.type
_entity_poly.pdbx_seq_one_letter_code
_entity_poly.pdbx_strand_id
1 'polypeptide(L)'
;DGFALNYTPWGFRPNSIVISLSLIDGILLLIAIFQRIRLKENAYDFSPEYVTSFYRTLMSKEQETGPEYDPALEKMLIKTMVIAILIVSAMLIYATMTREQEKFTAFYILGSNGKAEDYPSEIYINKDIQLLTGIENYEYQPVNYTLRVQLDNRILKEQPVYLKDKEKWLENVTFTPLITSSIATSTITLSKQEPRSKLEFILLKDNRSYRSVHLWVKPIFDINDFTPSITLTNSDMEQTSGWNFTGSSDNITGSFTNSTWISPSHSYSINFTANNSREYAEFYQNVTGDKESIAALSFYVKDSYPNMTSNVSKQVLIDRSVVWEGGMGNNSWEKITVPVYFSKNALLTFRVSNKITMNETFQVWWDDIKIERYTETSSTLTPRPVVLTNYPQLDFKVRGMAIPLKGNVTIDGRGFPGFYYDIDEDVSYEQLDLSFSDDRTIDPGNAVYSSTAHGNEITMLGLTYRIIYLNTTGILTRVLMKGADKKLNLGEKWTLENGYSLSLKLVSSDGNSAMLELRKGSSVVDSKVLGIRGVFEYRTKIEKNTVTVFKTKIDSITLNSVKVTETELYSDKATILKIGDSNGDFKITNISSSEIIMENPDPIKIEDNSLLLGGNIKFMVKNDMAYPYTASGEIRGVPQSISKGATITINGSNYPGFQYDLENNVPLEELSMSMAYNGTVDTGNAVYRSQSRGNELYFLGKSYWIPNPERINIISGFSSITKTIPRNGSLGLENGFTIFLKERSDDGIGVYIKGNMTSSQRKLFEYLNRSNFS
;
A
#
# COMPACT_ATOMS: atom_id res chain seq x y z
N ASP A 1 -7.34 12.12 46.79
CA ASP A 1 -7.41 11.61 45.41
C ASP A 1 -6.20 10.78 45.04
N GLY A 2 -6.44 9.64 44.39
CA GLY A 2 -5.59 8.46 44.25
C GLY A 2 -4.24 8.58 43.51
N PHE A 3 -3.63 9.76 43.49
CA PHE A 3 -2.31 9.98 42.89
C PHE A 3 -1.18 9.31 43.68
N ALA A 4 -1.28 9.25 45.01
CA ALA A 4 -0.28 8.59 45.87
C ALA A 4 -0.34 7.05 45.80
N LEU A 5 -1.54 6.48 45.62
CA LEU A 5 -1.74 5.02 45.52
C LEU A 5 -1.19 4.42 44.21
N ASN A 6 -0.97 5.25 43.19
CA ASN A 6 -0.38 4.81 41.93
C ASN A 6 1.12 4.47 42.05
N TYR A 7 1.77 4.94 43.12
CA TYR A 7 3.19 4.70 43.41
C TYR A 7 3.41 3.61 44.47
N THR A 8 2.35 2.97 44.98
CA THR A 8 2.46 1.87 45.94
C THR A 8 2.24 0.51 45.26
N PRO A 9 2.77 -0.60 45.82
CA PRO A 9 2.60 -1.95 45.27
C PRO A 9 1.13 -2.41 45.16
N TRP A 10 0.21 -1.69 45.81
CA TRP A 10 -1.21 -2.05 45.91
C TRP A 10 -2.05 -1.49 44.75
N GLY A 11 -1.55 -0.47 44.03
CA GLY A 11 -2.17 0.12 42.84
C GLY A 11 -3.58 0.69 43.04
N PHE A 12 -4.21 1.10 41.94
CA PHE A 12 -5.59 1.63 41.92
C PHE A 12 -6.64 0.51 41.95
N ARG A 13 -6.74 -0.19 43.09
CA ARG A 13 -7.67 -1.32 43.30
C ARG A 13 -8.76 -0.98 44.32
N PRO A 14 -9.97 -1.58 44.23
CA PRO A 14 -11.08 -1.27 45.14
C PRO A 14 -10.73 -1.37 46.63
N ASN A 15 -10.03 -2.44 47.03
CA ASN A 15 -9.64 -2.65 48.43
C ASN A 15 -8.65 -1.56 48.92
N SER A 16 -7.70 -1.17 48.07
CA SER A 16 -6.70 -0.13 48.38
C SER A 16 -7.38 1.23 48.57
N ILE A 17 -8.39 1.54 47.75
CA ILE A 17 -9.19 2.76 47.83
C ILE A 17 -9.94 2.79 49.17
N VAL A 18 -10.65 1.71 49.51
CA VAL A 18 -11.41 1.60 50.77
C VAL A 18 -10.49 1.78 51.97
N ILE A 19 -9.37 1.05 52.03
CA ILE A 19 -8.41 1.14 53.14
C ILE A 19 -7.85 2.56 53.26
N SER A 20 -7.48 3.19 52.14
CA SER A 20 -6.92 4.55 52.15
C SER A 20 -7.93 5.60 52.62
N LEU A 21 -9.18 5.52 52.18
CA LEU A 21 -10.27 6.41 52.60
C LEU A 21 -10.57 6.23 54.07
N SER A 22 -10.70 4.98 54.53
CA SER A 22 -10.89 4.68 55.96
C SER A 22 -9.75 5.21 56.83
N LEU A 23 -8.50 5.14 56.34
CA LEU A 23 -7.35 5.67 57.06
C LEU A 23 -7.37 7.21 57.12
N ILE A 24 -7.69 7.87 56.00
CA ILE A 24 -7.82 9.33 55.94
C ILE A 24 -8.94 9.81 56.87
N ASP A 25 -10.11 9.17 56.80
CA ASP A 25 -11.26 9.49 57.66
C ASP A 25 -10.91 9.27 59.13
N GLY A 26 -10.20 8.19 59.45
CA GLY A 26 -9.69 7.93 60.79
C GLY A 26 -8.70 9.00 61.28
N ILE A 27 -7.78 9.45 60.43
CA ILE A 27 -6.82 10.52 60.76
C ILE A 27 -7.56 11.85 60.98
N LEU A 28 -8.48 12.21 60.10
CA LEU A 28 -9.28 13.42 60.23
C LEU A 28 -10.14 13.39 61.50
N LEU A 29 -10.73 12.24 61.82
CA LEU A 29 -11.46 12.03 63.07
C LEU A 29 -10.56 12.21 64.29
N LEU A 30 -9.36 11.63 64.27
CA LEU A 30 -8.39 11.79 65.36
C LEU A 30 -7.92 13.25 65.51
N ILE A 31 -7.67 13.96 64.41
CA ILE A 31 -7.34 15.39 64.42
C ILE A 31 -8.51 16.19 65.00
N ALA A 32 -9.75 15.87 64.62
CA ALA A 32 -10.94 16.52 65.14
C ALA A 32 -11.11 16.27 66.66
N ILE A 33 -10.90 15.02 67.12
CA ILE A 33 -10.93 14.66 68.55
C ILE A 33 -9.79 15.37 69.30
N PHE A 34 -8.58 15.41 68.74
CA PHE A 34 -7.43 16.06 69.36
C PHE A 34 -7.63 17.58 69.46
N GLN A 35 -8.17 18.22 68.42
CA GLN A 35 -8.57 19.62 68.47
C GLN A 35 -9.66 19.85 69.52
N ARG A 36 -10.65 18.94 69.62
CA ARG A 36 -11.71 18.99 70.63
C ARG A 36 -11.17 18.93 72.06
N ILE A 37 -10.17 18.08 72.31
CA ILE A 37 -9.53 17.96 73.63
C ILE A 37 -8.67 19.19 73.94
N ARG A 38 -8.02 19.78 72.91
CA ARG A 38 -7.14 20.96 73.07
C ARG A 38 -7.92 22.25 73.38
N LEU A 39 -9.14 22.40 72.87
CA LEU A 39 -9.92 23.64 72.89
C LEU A 39 -10.96 23.75 74.05
N LYS A 40 -10.63 23.27 75.26
CA LYS A 40 -11.42 23.32 76.52
C LYS A 40 -12.78 24.06 76.49
N GLU A 41 -13.85 23.34 76.83
CA GLU A 41 -15.25 23.68 77.18
C GLU A 41 -15.99 24.87 76.53
N ASN A 42 -15.34 25.96 76.14
CA ASN A 42 -16.01 27.19 75.66
C ASN A 42 -15.82 27.48 74.17
N ALA A 43 -15.19 26.59 73.38
CA ALA A 43 -14.89 26.89 71.98
C ALA A 43 -15.99 26.51 70.98
N TYR A 44 -16.87 25.55 71.29
CA TYR A 44 -17.95 25.11 70.39
C TYR A 44 -19.11 24.56 71.19
N ASP A 45 -20.03 25.44 71.59
CA ASP A 45 -21.32 25.03 72.11
C ASP A 45 -22.16 24.53 70.92
N PHE A 46 -22.35 23.21 70.79
CA PHE A 46 -23.32 22.69 69.84
C PHE A 46 -24.69 22.79 70.49
N SER A 47 -25.24 24.00 70.52
CA SER A 47 -26.63 24.20 70.93
C SER A 47 -27.54 23.52 69.89
N PRO A 48 -28.53 22.72 70.31
CA PRO A 48 -29.61 22.26 69.43
C PRO A 48 -30.27 23.41 68.67
N GLU A 49 -30.15 24.65 69.14
CA GLU A 49 -30.61 25.86 68.48
C GLU A 49 -29.92 26.12 67.13
N TYR A 50 -28.69 25.64 66.89
CA TYR A 50 -28.02 25.77 65.59
C TYR A 50 -28.59 24.81 64.53
N VAL A 51 -28.94 23.58 64.94
CA VAL A 51 -29.63 22.63 64.06
C VAL A 51 -31.08 23.10 63.82
N THR A 52 -31.70 23.62 64.88
CA THR A 52 -33.07 24.14 64.81
C THR A 52 -33.14 25.44 64.00
N SER A 53 -32.12 26.30 64.04
CA SER A 53 -32.01 27.50 63.21
C SER A 53 -31.76 27.14 61.76
N PHE A 54 -30.87 26.18 61.46
CA PHE A 54 -30.67 25.66 60.10
C PHE A 54 -31.96 25.04 59.52
N TYR A 55 -32.66 24.23 60.31
CA TYR A 55 -33.95 23.65 59.93
C TYR A 55 -35.05 24.71 59.75
N ARG A 56 -35.09 25.72 60.64
CA ARG A 56 -36.01 26.87 60.52
C ARG A 56 -35.68 27.72 59.31
N THR A 57 -34.41 27.94 58.95
CA THR A 57 -34.01 28.66 57.73
C THR A 57 -34.44 27.89 56.48
N LEU A 58 -34.35 26.55 56.47
CA LEU A 58 -34.84 25.70 55.38
C LEU A 58 -36.38 25.71 55.23
N MET A 59 -37.12 25.92 56.33
CA MET A 59 -38.59 25.88 56.37
C MET A 59 -39.28 27.26 56.52
N SER A 60 -38.53 28.34 56.76
CA SER A 60 -39.09 29.68 56.96
C SER A 60 -39.63 30.27 55.65
N LYS A 61 -40.84 30.84 55.73
CA LYS A 61 -41.56 31.48 54.63
C LYS A 61 -41.27 32.98 54.47
N GLU A 62 -40.48 33.58 55.36
CA GLU A 62 -40.20 35.02 55.31
C GLU A 62 -39.00 35.37 54.42
N GLN A 63 -39.19 36.46 53.69
CA GLN A 63 -38.33 36.96 52.62
C GLN A 63 -37.68 38.24 53.14
N GLU A 64 -36.60 38.13 53.89
CA GLU A 64 -35.82 39.31 54.30
C GLU A 64 -34.85 39.68 53.18
N THR A 65 -35.06 40.88 52.61
CA THR A 65 -34.24 41.48 51.57
C THR A 65 -33.27 42.48 52.20
N GLY A 66 -31.99 42.11 52.31
CA GLY A 66 -30.87 43.01 52.61
C GLY A 66 -29.95 43.15 51.40
N PRO A 67 -29.16 44.24 51.27
CA PRO A 67 -28.50 44.59 50.00
C PRO A 67 -27.27 43.75 49.63
N GLU A 68 -26.89 42.76 50.44
CA GLU A 68 -25.59 42.07 50.31
C GLU A 68 -25.69 40.54 50.38
N TYR A 69 -26.89 39.95 50.47
CA TYR A 69 -27.09 38.50 50.57
C TYR A 69 -28.48 38.07 50.05
N ASP A 70 -28.57 37.06 49.17
CA ASP A 70 -29.84 36.49 48.65
C ASP A 70 -30.14 35.13 49.31
N PRO A 71 -31.03 35.08 50.32
CA PRO A 71 -31.38 33.85 51.05
C PRO A 71 -32.11 32.80 50.20
N ALA A 72 -32.64 33.17 49.02
CA ALA A 72 -33.37 32.23 48.16
C ALA A 72 -32.42 31.29 47.41
N LEU A 73 -31.25 31.80 47.00
CA LEU A 73 -30.24 31.04 46.26
C LEU A 73 -29.61 29.93 47.12
N GLU A 74 -29.30 30.24 48.38
CA GLU A 74 -28.72 29.28 49.34
C GLU A 74 -29.69 28.11 49.62
N LYS A 75 -30.97 28.42 49.88
CA LYS A 75 -32.01 27.40 50.10
C LYS A 75 -32.19 26.48 48.89
N MET A 76 -32.07 27.01 47.67
CA MET A 76 -32.16 26.24 46.44
C MET A 76 -30.96 25.29 46.27
N LEU A 77 -29.75 25.77 46.54
CA LEU A 77 -28.52 24.99 46.47
C LEU A 77 -28.55 23.80 47.44
N ILE A 78 -28.95 24.04 48.70
CA ILE A 78 -29.03 22.98 49.72
C ILE A 78 -30.07 21.91 49.34
N LYS A 79 -31.26 22.31 48.87
CA LYS A 79 -32.29 21.36 48.43
C LYS A 79 -31.84 20.51 47.24
N THR A 80 -31.17 21.14 46.28
CA THR A 80 -30.66 20.47 45.07
C THR A 80 -29.60 19.42 45.43
N MET A 81 -28.69 19.75 46.36
CA MET A 81 -27.65 18.85 46.81
C MET A 81 -28.21 17.58 47.47
N VAL A 82 -29.22 17.71 48.34
CA VAL A 82 -29.83 16.55 49.03
C VAL A 82 -30.52 15.61 48.03
N ILE A 83 -31.23 16.17 47.04
CA ILE A 83 -31.88 15.37 45.99
C ILE A 83 -30.86 14.60 45.15
N ALA A 84 -29.74 15.23 44.79
CA ALA A 84 -28.68 14.58 44.01
C ALA A 84 -28.09 13.36 44.74
N ILE A 85 -27.83 13.47 46.04
CA ILE A 85 -27.29 12.36 46.86
C ILE A 85 -28.26 11.17 46.91
N LEU A 86 -29.56 11.44 47.04
CA LEU A 86 -30.59 10.40 47.07
C LEU A 86 -30.69 9.65 45.74
N ILE A 87 -30.62 10.36 44.61
CA ILE A 87 -30.67 9.75 43.27
C ILE A 87 -29.47 8.84 43.03
N VAL A 88 -28.26 9.30 43.35
CA VAL A 88 -27.02 8.52 43.18
C VAL A 88 -27.07 7.24 44.02
N SER A 89 -27.54 7.33 45.27
CA SER A 89 -27.66 6.19 46.17
C SER A 89 -28.64 5.13 45.65
N ALA A 90 -29.81 5.57 45.15
CA ALA A 90 -30.82 4.69 44.60
C ALA A 90 -30.34 3.96 43.32
N MET A 91 -29.63 4.66 42.43
CA MET A 91 -29.06 4.06 41.22
C MET A 91 -28.03 2.98 41.55
N LEU A 92 -27.20 3.19 42.57
CA LEU A 92 -26.18 2.22 42.99
C LEU A 92 -26.84 0.91 43.48
N ILE A 93 -27.88 1.02 44.30
CA ILE A 93 -28.63 -0.13 44.82
C ILE A 93 -29.27 -0.90 43.66
N TYR A 94 -29.93 -0.19 42.75
CA TYR A 94 -30.57 -0.80 41.58
C TYR A 94 -29.58 -1.59 40.70
N ALA A 95 -28.41 -1.02 40.42
CA ALA A 95 -27.38 -1.67 39.59
C ALA A 95 -26.81 -2.96 40.23
N THR A 96 -26.74 -3.04 41.56
CA THR A 96 -26.24 -4.24 42.25
C THR A 96 -27.24 -5.40 42.27
N MET A 97 -28.55 -5.11 42.27
CA MET A 97 -29.58 -6.15 42.33
C MET A 97 -29.95 -6.76 40.97
N THR A 98 -29.69 -6.04 39.87
CA THR A 98 -30.17 -6.42 38.52
C THR A 98 -29.09 -7.05 37.62
N ARG A 99 -27.83 -7.11 38.06
CA ARG A 99 -26.75 -7.75 37.28
C ARG A 99 -26.76 -9.26 37.45
N GLU A 100 -27.10 -9.99 36.38
CA GLU A 100 -26.81 -11.42 36.28
C GLU A 100 -25.28 -11.65 36.23
N GLN A 101 -24.78 -12.66 36.95
CA GLN A 101 -23.35 -12.98 36.95
C GLN A 101 -22.96 -13.67 35.63
N GLU A 102 -21.94 -13.11 34.95
CA GLU A 102 -21.48 -13.61 33.66
C GLU A 102 -20.73 -14.96 33.81
N LYS A 103 -21.06 -15.94 32.94
CA LYS A 103 -20.29 -17.19 32.82
C LYS A 103 -19.03 -16.93 32.01
N PHE A 104 -17.85 -17.24 32.56
CA PHE A 104 -16.60 -17.10 31.81
C PHE A 104 -15.53 -18.10 32.26
N THR A 105 -14.40 -18.15 31.56
CA THR A 105 -13.20 -18.90 31.97
C THR A 105 -12.03 -17.95 31.82
N ALA A 106 -11.16 -17.82 32.82
CA ALA A 106 -9.92 -17.07 32.67
C ALA A 106 -8.89 -17.95 31.93
N PHE A 107 -8.23 -17.38 30.93
CA PHE A 107 -7.17 -18.06 30.19
C PHE A 107 -6.02 -17.07 29.95
N TYR A 108 -4.83 -17.44 30.40
CA TYR A 108 -3.67 -16.54 30.38
C TYR A 108 -2.35 -17.32 30.35
N ILE A 109 -1.29 -16.62 29.95
CA ILE A 109 0.10 -17.07 30.03
C ILE A 109 0.88 -16.11 30.91
N LEU A 110 1.94 -16.60 31.54
CA LEU A 110 2.83 -15.84 32.42
C LEU A 110 4.28 -16.01 31.97
N GLY A 111 5.09 -14.96 32.14
CA GLY A 111 6.53 -15.01 31.94
C GLY A 111 7.25 -15.81 33.03
N SER A 112 8.58 -15.86 32.97
CA SER A 112 9.42 -16.70 33.83
C SER A 112 9.25 -16.46 35.33
N ASN A 113 8.80 -15.27 35.72
CA ASN A 113 8.59 -14.87 37.11
C ASN A 113 7.15 -15.10 37.61
N GLY A 114 6.30 -15.79 36.84
CA GLY A 114 4.90 -16.02 37.20
C GLY A 114 4.03 -14.76 37.14
N LYS A 115 4.47 -13.74 36.40
CA LYS A 115 3.78 -12.48 36.20
C LYS A 115 3.45 -12.26 34.72
N ALA A 116 2.56 -11.32 34.45
CA ALA A 116 2.19 -10.94 33.09
C ALA A 116 3.22 -9.98 32.43
N GLU A 117 4.50 -10.20 32.70
CA GLU A 117 5.67 -9.45 32.21
C GLU A 117 6.80 -10.45 31.91
N ASP A 118 7.89 -10.01 31.28
CA ASP A 118 9.05 -10.86 30.94
C ASP A 118 8.71 -12.07 30.06
N TYR A 119 7.82 -11.90 29.08
CA TYR A 119 7.55 -12.93 28.08
C TYR A 119 8.75 -13.11 27.14
N PRO A 120 8.99 -14.33 26.62
CA PRO A 120 10.05 -14.57 25.64
C PRO A 120 9.78 -13.73 24.39
N SER A 121 10.69 -12.81 24.07
CA SER A 121 10.66 -12.02 22.84
C SER A 121 11.32 -12.74 21.67
N GLU A 122 12.16 -13.74 21.96
CA GLU A 122 12.88 -14.56 21.00
C GLU A 122 12.61 -16.05 21.27
N ILE A 123 12.46 -16.84 20.21
CA ILE A 123 12.31 -18.30 20.30
C ILE A 123 13.32 -18.96 19.39
N TYR A 124 14.00 -19.98 19.88
CA TYR A 124 14.97 -20.73 19.08
C TYR A 124 14.28 -21.92 18.42
N ILE A 125 14.35 -21.99 17.09
CA ILE A 125 13.79 -23.12 16.35
C ILE A 125 14.56 -24.40 16.71
N ASN A 126 13.84 -25.53 16.80
CA ASN A 126 14.33 -26.84 17.20
C ASN A 126 14.89 -26.92 18.64
N LYS A 127 14.62 -25.92 19.48
CA LYS A 127 14.95 -25.95 20.91
C LYS A 127 13.69 -25.85 21.76
N ASP A 128 13.61 -26.67 22.81
CA ASP A 128 12.46 -26.65 23.71
C ASP A 128 12.34 -25.32 24.45
N ILE A 129 11.11 -24.83 24.54
CA ILE A 129 10.73 -23.66 25.33
C ILE A 129 9.59 -24.02 26.27
N GLN A 130 9.54 -23.34 27.43
CA GLN A 130 8.52 -23.54 28.46
C GLN A 130 7.81 -22.21 28.74
N LEU A 131 6.48 -22.25 28.80
CA LEU A 131 5.66 -21.11 29.20
C LEU A 131 4.61 -21.53 30.22
N LEU A 132 4.50 -20.76 31.30
CA LEU A 132 3.54 -21.01 32.36
C LEU A 132 2.14 -20.58 31.88
N THR A 133 1.19 -21.52 31.85
CA THR A 133 -0.16 -21.30 31.30
C THR A 133 -1.22 -21.56 32.37
N GLY A 134 -2.15 -20.63 32.53
CA GLY A 134 -3.23 -20.70 33.50
C GLY A 134 -4.62 -20.77 32.85
N ILE A 135 -5.47 -21.66 33.37
CA ILE A 135 -6.88 -21.82 32.99
C ILE A 135 -7.71 -21.86 34.28
N GLU A 136 -8.72 -21.00 34.41
CA GLU A 136 -9.63 -20.96 35.57
C GLU A 136 -11.09 -21.00 35.10
N ASN A 137 -11.86 -21.97 35.56
CA ASN A 137 -13.23 -22.18 35.11
C ASN A 137 -14.23 -21.40 35.99
N TYR A 138 -15.10 -20.57 35.41
CA TYR A 138 -16.24 -19.91 36.08
C TYR A 138 -17.55 -20.11 35.29
N GLU A 139 -17.75 -21.31 34.77
CA GLU A 139 -18.89 -21.68 33.92
C GLU A 139 -20.07 -22.28 34.72
N TYR A 140 -19.95 -22.40 36.05
CA TYR A 140 -20.91 -23.04 36.97
C TYR A 140 -21.13 -24.55 36.72
N GLN A 141 -20.26 -25.17 35.94
CA GLN A 141 -20.27 -26.60 35.65
C GLN A 141 -18.85 -27.09 35.29
N PRO A 142 -18.55 -28.38 35.46
CA PRO A 142 -17.28 -28.93 34.99
C PRO A 142 -17.19 -28.89 33.46
N VAL A 143 -16.01 -28.54 32.93
CA VAL A 143 -15.76 -28.41 31.49
C VAL A 143 -14.49 -29.16 31.09
N ASN A 144 -14.55 -29.86 29.95
CA ASN A 144 -13.39 -30.47 29.29
C ASN A 144 -12.83 -29.49 28.25
N TYR A 145 -11.65 -28.96 28.50
CA TYR A 145 -10.91 -28.12 27.56
C TYR A 145 -9.82 -28.92 26.84
N THR A 146 -9.32 -28.38 25.73
CA THR A 146 -8.07 -28.83 25.10
C THR A 146 -7.19 -27.62 24.84
N LEU A 147 -6.01 -27.59 25.44
CA LEU A 147 -5.00 -26.59 25.18
C LEU A 147 -4.22 -26.96 23.92
N ARG A 148 -4.18 -26.07 22.94
CA ARG A 148 -3.42 -26.19 21.70
C ARG A 148 -2.38 -25.08 21.65
N VAL A 149 -1.12 -25.43 21.41
CA VAL A 149 -0.04 -24.47 21.15
C VAL A 149 0.33 -24.54 19.69
N GLN A 150 0.43 -23.38 19.04
CA GLN A 150 0.80 -23.29 17.63
C GLN A 150 1.73 -22.11 17.35
N LEU A 151 2.56 -22.22 16.31
CA LEU A 151 3.41 -21.15 15.81
C LEU A 151 3.10 -20.94 14.33
N ASP A 152 2.66 -19.73 13.96
CA ASP A 152 2.22 -19.39 12.59
C ASP A 152 1.28 -20.45 11.99
N ASN A 153 0.28 -20.87 12.78
CA ASN A 153 -0.72 -21.90 12.47
C ASN A 153 -0.20 -23.34 12.38
N ARG A 154 1.08 -23.61 12.66
CA ARG A 154 1.60 -24.98 12.83
C ARG A 154 1.38 -25.43 14.28
N ILE A 155 0.60 -26.49 14.46
CA ILE A 155 0.36 -27.09 15.78
C ILE A 155 1.67 -27.70 16.30
N LEU A 156 2.09 -27.24 17.47
CA LEU A 156 3.28 -27.73 18.18
C LEU A 156 2.93 -28.70 19.30
N LYS A 157 1.78 -28.49 19.96
CA LYS A 157 1.31 -29.34 21.06
C LYS A 157 -0.20 -29.27 21.24
N GLU A 158 -0.82 -30.37 21.66
CA GLU A 158 -2.18 -30.42 22.18
C GLU A 158 -2.23 -31.20 23.49
N GLN A 159 -3.01 -30.72 24.46
CA GLN A 159 -3.16 -31.35 25.77
C GLN A 159 -4.58 -31.13 26.33
N PRO A 160 -5.31 -32.19 26.75
CA PRO A 160 -6.61 -32.03 27.38
C PRO A 160 -6.49 -31.49 28.82
N VAL A 161 -7.46 -30.67 29.25
CA VAL A 161 -7.52 -30.08 30.59
C VAL A 161 -8.97 -30.12 31.10
N TYR A 162 -9.23 -30.84 32.20
CA TYR A 162 -10.55 -30.93 32.83
C TYR A 162 -10.60 -30.07 34.09
N LEU A 163 -11.62 -29.23 34.23
CA LEU A 163 -11.78 -28.34 35.39
C LEU A 163 -13.22 -28.26 35.88
N LYS A 164 -13.44 -28.38 37.19
CA LYS A 164 -14.70 -28.07 37.89
C LYS A 164 -14.91 -26.56 37.98
N ASP A 165 -16.11 -26.12 38.33
CA ASP A 165 -16.40 -24.71 38.59
C ASP A 165 -15.46 -24.16 39.67
N LYS A 166 -14.88 -22.99 39.42
CA LYS A 166 -13.87 -22.26 40.23
C LYS A 166 -12.53 -22.98 40.39
N GLU A 167 -12.28 -24.04 39.64
CA GLU A 167 -11.00 -24.75 39.65
C GLU A 167 -9.98 -24.05 38.74
N LYS A 168 -8.71 -24.08 39.18
CA LYS A 168 -7.57 -23.47 38.51
C LYS A 168 -6.54 -24.53 38.10
N TRP A 169 -6.16 -24.51 36.83
CA TRP A 169 -5.03 -25.24 36.28
C TRP A 169 -3.91 -24.27 35.95
N LEU A 170 -2.68 -24.56 36.38
CA LEU A 170 -1.52 -23.71 36.16
C LEU A 170 -0.26 -24.59 36.01
N GLU A 171 0.23 -24.76 34.78
CA GLU A 171 1.38 -25.64 34.49
C GLU A 171 2.36 -25.04 33.48
N ASN A 172 3.61 -25.54 33.53
CA ASN A 172 4.65 -25.22 32.55
C ASN A 172 4.47 -26.04 31.27
N VAL A 173 3.99 -25.37 30.23
CA VAL A 173 3.74 -25.99 28.93
C VAL A 173 5.03 -25.98 28.13
N THR A 174 5.67 -27.15 28.00
CA THR A 174 6.88 -27.34 27.19
C THR A 174 6.51 -27.73 25.76
N PHE A 175 7.12 -27.07 24.76
CA PHE A 175 6.96 -27.37 23.34
C PHE A 175 8.23 -26.97 22.55
N THR A 176 8.42 -27.57 21.38
CA THR A 176 9.56 -27.29 20.49
C THR A 176 9.09 -26.47 19.29
N PRO A 177 9.52 -25.21 19.11
CA PRO A 177 9.20 -24.43 17.92
C PRO A 177 9.82 -25.05 16.68
N LEU A 178 9.02 -25.29 15.66
CA LEU A 178 9.48 -25.79 14.37
C LEU A 178 9.38 -24.69 13.32
N ILE A 179 10.28 -24.71 12.35
CA ILE A 179 10.25 -23.73 11.27
C ILE A 179 8.96 -23.86 10.46
N THR A 180 8.51 -22.76 9.87
CA THR A 180 7.37 -22.71 8.95
C THR A 180 7.78 -21.96 7.69
N SER A 181 6.99 -22.10 6.63
CA SER A 181 7.18 -21.34 5.40
C SER A 181 7.16 -19.82 5.63
N SER A 182 6.31 -19.32 6.55
CA SER A 182 6.26 -17.90 6.93
C SER A 182 7.52 -17.43 7.65
N ILE A 183 8.06 -18.25 8.57
CA ILE A 183 9.31 -17.95 9.31
C ILE A 183 10.49 -17.88 8.36
N ALA A 184 10.62 -18.86 7.47
CA ALA A 184 11.69 -18.89 6.49
C ALA A 184 11.57 -17.71 5.50
N THR A 185 10.42 -17.50 4.87
CA THR A 185 10.26 -16.45 3.85
C THR A 185 10.51 -15.04 4.40
N SER A 186 10.09 -14.76 5.65
CA SER A 186 10.26 -13.46 6.30
C SER A 186 11.71 -13.16 6.74
N THR A 187 12.51 -14.20 6.98
CA THR A 187 13.93 -14.06 7.35
C THR A 187 14.79 -13.87 6.10
N ILE A 188 14.44 -14.55 5.00
CA ILE A 188 15.29 -14.63 3.80
C ILE A 188 15.03 -13.47 2.81
N THR A 189 13.83 -12.89 2.84
CA THR A 189 13.49 -11.68 2.08
C THR A 189 13.87 -10.48 2.94
N LEU A 190 15.00 -9.81 2.67
CA LEU A 190 15.58 -8.65 3.39
C LEU A 190 14.60 -7.45 3.51
N SER A 191 13.50 -7.64 4.24
CA SER A 191 12.50 -6.65 4.58
C SER A 191 13.11 -5.72 5.63
N LYS A 192 12.86 -4.41 5.52
CA LYS A 192 13.33 -3.40 6.50
C LYS A 192 12.72 -3.56 7.91
N GLN A 193 11.91 -4.59 8.16
CA GLN A 193 11.34 -4.93 9.47
C GLN A 193 11.86 -6.29 9.95
N GLU A 194 12.23 -6.38 11.23
CA GLU A 194 12.62 -7.66 11.84
C GLU A 194 11.45 -8.67 11.81
N PRO A 195 11.67 -9.92 11.37
CA PRO A 195 10.63 -10.93 11.26
C PRO A 195 10.08 -11.31 12.65
N ARG A 196 8.75 -11.35 12.79
CA ARG A 196 8.05 -11.79 14.00
C ARG A 196 6.98 -12.82 13.64
N SER A 197 6.93 -13.91 14.40
CA SER A 197 5.95 -14.99 14.27
C SER A 197 4.98 -15.00 15.44
N LYS A 198 3.76 -15.46 15.17
CA LYS A 198 2.70 -15.53 16.17
C LYS A 198 2.76 -16.90 16.86
N LEU A 199 3.22 -16.91 18.11
CA LEU A 199 3.11 -18.05 19.01
C LEU A 199 1.78 -17.95 19.76
N GLU A 200 0.87 -18.89 19.54
CA GLU A 200 -0.50 -18.82 20.04
C GLU A 200 -0.84 -20.05 20.90
N PHE A 201 -1.46 -19.79 22.04
CA PHE A 201 -2.09 -20.77 22.89
C PHE A 201 -3.59 -20.62 22.70
N ILE A 202 -4.27 -21.71 22.36
CA ILE A 202 -5.70 -21.77 22.09
C ILE A 202 -6.31 -22.75 23.08
N LEU A 203 -7.31 -22.28 23.82
CA LEU A 203 -8.16 -23.11 24.65
C LEU A 203 -9.39 -23.50 23.83
N LEU A 204 -9.52 -24.79 23.55
CA LEU A 204 -10.68 -25.37 22.88
C LEU A 204 -11.68 -25.86 23.93
N LYS A 205 -12.97 -25.66 23.69
CA LYS A 205 -14.09 -26.25 24.44
C LYS A 205 -14.95 -26.99 23.43
N ASP A 206 -15.22 -28.28 23.67
CA ASP A 206 -15.98 -29.14 22.74
C ASP A 206 -15.42 -29.12 21.31
N ASN A 207 -14.09 -29.22 21.16
CA ASN A 207 -13.35 -29.12 19.90
C ASN A 207 -13.51 -27.79 19.12
N ARG A 208 -14.07 -26.75 19.75
CA ARG A 208 -14.19 -25.40 19.17
C ARG A 208 -13.29 -24.42 19.91
N SER A 209 -12.68 -23.50 19.17
CA SER A 209 -11.89 -22.40 19.77
C SER A 209 -12.77 -21.60 20.72
N TYR A 210 -12.40 -21.60 21.99
CA TYR A 210 -13.14 -20.94 23.05
C TYR A 210 -12.41 -19.67 23.52
N ARG A 211 -11.10 -19.75 23.78
CA ARG A 211 -10.25 -18.57 24.09
C ARG A 211 -8.86 -18.73 23.47
N SER A 212 -8.14 -17.63 23.28
CA SER A 212 -6.77 -17.66 22.78
C SER A 212 -5.94 -16.51 23.37
N VAL A 213 -4.65 -16.77 23.57
CA VAL A 213 -3.64 -15.78 23.95
C VAL A 213 -2.42 -15.99 23.06
N HIS A 214 -1.71 -14.92 22.69
CA HIS A 214 -0.59 -15.02 21.77
C HIS A 214 0.54 -14.06 22.11
N LEU A 215 1.73 -14.44 21.70
CA LEU A 215 2.95 -13.63 21.73
C LEU A 215 3.45 -13.44 20.29
N TRP A 216 3.98 -12.26 20.01
CA TRP A 216 4.77 -12.02 18.80
C TRP A 216 6.23 -12.21 19.16
N VAL A 217 6.79 -13.30 18.67
CA VAL A 217 8.15 -13.73 19.01
C VAL A 217 9.04 -13.65 17.78
N LYS A 218 10.31 -13.30 17.97
CA LYS A 218 11.33 -13.35 16.92
C LYS A 218 11.87 -14.78 16.84
N PRO A 219 11.64 -15.51 15.74
CA PRO A 219 12.24 -16.82 15.53
C PRO A 219 13.74 -16.65 15.24
N ILE A 220 14.57 -17.38 15.99
CA ILE A 220 16.02 -17.44 15.82
C ILE A 220 16.38 -18.86 15.38
N PHE A 221 17.10 -18.98 14.29
CA PHE A 221 17.55 -20.27 13.77
C PHE A 221 18.85 -20.09 12.98
N ASP A 222 19.67 -21.13 12.91
CA ASP A 222 20.83 -21.14 12.03
C ASP A 222 20.40 -21.70 10.67
N ILE A 223 20.59 -20.93 9.60
CA ILE A 223 20.29 -21.37 8.23
C ILE A 223 21.09 -22.60 7.82
N ASN A 224 22.24 -22.85 8.46
CA ASN A 224 23.04 -24.06 8.28
C ASN A 224 22.30 -25.33 8.71
N ASP A 225 21.35 -25.25 9.64
CA ASP A 225 20.58 -26.40 10.11
C ASP A 225 19.59 -26.90 9.03
N PHE A 226 19.26 -26.05 8.05
CA PHE A 226 18.23 -26.26 7.03
C PHE A 226 18.78 -26.50 5.62
N THR A 227 19.99 -27.07 5.50
CA THR A 227 20.57 -27.42 4.19
C THR A 227 19.63 -28.28 3.33
N PRO A 228 19.38 -27.92 2.06
CA PRO A 228 18.50 -28.69 1.19
C PRO A 228 19.14 -30.02 0.76
N SER A 229 18.39 -31.12 0.90
CA SER A 229 18.73 -32.45 0.36
C SER A 229 17.74 -32.93 -0.71
N ILE A 230 17.01 -31.99 -1.31
CA ILE A 230 15.93 -32.27 -2.26
C ILE A 230 16.49 -32.52 -3.65
N THR A 231 16.12 -33.65 -4.25
CA THR A 231 16.42 -33.98 -5.64
C THR A 231 15.19 -33.78 -6.51
N LEU A 232 15.36 -33.09 -7.64
CA LEU A 232 14.31 -32.93 -8.66
C LEU A 232 14.49 -33.96 -9.77
N THR A 233 13.39 -34.54 -10.22
CA THR A 233 13.37 -35.35 -11.46
C THR A 233 13.22 -34.41 -12.65
N ASN A 234 14.05 -34.60 -13.69
CA ASN A 234 13.98 -33.84 -14.95
C ASN A 234 13.98 -32.32 -14.71
N SER A 235 14.90 -31.83 -13.88
CA SER A 235 15.06 -30.41 -13.55
C SER A 235 15.49 -29.53 -14.72
N ASP A 236 16.23 -30.12 -15.65
CA ASP A 236 16.76 -29.54 -16.89
C ASP A 236 15.81 -29.74 -18.09
N MET A 237 14.62 -30.33 -17.87
CA MET A 237 13.57 -30.51 -18.87
C MET A 237 13.91 -31.38 -20.09
N GLU A 238 15.03 -32.10 -20.10
CA GLU A 238 15.48 -32.90 -21.25
C GLU A 238 14.75 -34.22 -21.47
N GLN A 239 14.07 -34.72 -20.44
CA GLN A 239 13.27 -35.94 -20.56
C GLN A 239 11.83 -35.58 -20.92
N THR A 240 11.11 -36.52 -21.52
CA THR A 240 9.69 -36.34 -21.91
C THR A 240 8.70 -36.61 -20.76
N SER A 241 9.20 -36.85 -19.55
CA SER A 241 8.41 -37.14 -18.35
C SER A 241 9.14 -36.65 -17.08
N GLY A 242 8.48 -36.69 -15.92
CA GLY A 242 9.03 -36.22 -14.64
C GLY A 242 8.28 -35.05 -14.00
N TRP A 243 7.40 -34.40 -14.77
CA TRP A 243 6.48 -33.36 -14.30
C TRP A 243 5.05 -33.73 -14.67
N ASN A 244 4.13 -33.59 -13.72
CA ASN A 244 2.70 -33.77 -13.97
C ASN A 244 2.09 -32.46 -14.45
N PHE A 245 1.04 -32.53 -15.27
CA PHE A 245 0.34 -31.34 -15.80
C PHE A 245 -1.14 -31.36 -15.50
N THR A 246 -1.70 -30.19 -15.18
CA THR A 246 -3.14 -29.96 -15.06
C THR A 246 -3.51 -28.59 -15.59
N GLY A 247 -4.53 -28.52 -16.45
CA GLY A 247 -5.15 -27.28 -16.92
C GLY A 247 -6.59 -27.17 -16.42
N SER A 248 -7.09 -25.95 -16.26
CA SER A 248 -8.49 -25.72 -15.85
C SER A 248 -9.51 -25.92 -16.96
N SER A 249 -9.08 -26.05 -18.22
CA SER A 249 -9.93 -26.29 -19.39
C SER A 249 -9.19 -27.07 -20.47
N ASP A 250 -9.93 -27.72 -21.38
CA ASP A 250 -9.36 -28.61 -22.41
C ASP A 250 -8.47 -27.88 -23.44
N ASN A 251 -8.62 -26.55 -23.56
CA ASN A 251 -7.83 -25.72 -24.47
C ASN A 251 -6.46 -25.34 -23.89
N ILE A 252 -6.22 -25.64 -22.62
CA ILE A 252 -4.98 -25.37 -21.91
C ILE A 252 -4.12 -26.63 -21.95
N THR A 253 -2.92 -26.53 -22.51
CA THR A 253 -2.02 -27.67 -22.71
C THR A 253 -0.63 -27.38 -22.17
N GLY A 254 0.09 -28.44 -21.80
CA GLY A 254 1.47 -28.33 -21.34
C GLY A 254 2.28 -29.53 -21.82
N SER A 255 3.51 -29.27 -22.24
CA SER A 255 4.38 -30.30 -22.82
C SER A 255 5.84 -29.88 -22.79
N PHE A 256 6.73 -30.86 -22.68
CA PHE A 256 8.14 -30.68 -23.02
C PHE A 256 8.28 -30.31 -24.51
N THR A 257 9.10 -29.31 -24.80
CA THR A 257 9.26 -28.77 -26.15
C THR A 257 10.72 -28.45 -26.42
N ASN A 258 11.13 -28.57 -27.68
CA ASN A 258 12.41 -28.10 -28.18
C ASN A 258 12.25 -26.82 -29.02
N SER A 259 11.27 -25.97 -28.67
CA SER A 259 10.99 -24.72 -29.39
C SER A 259 11.85 -23.55 -28.90
N THR A 260 12.15 -23.50 -27.61
CA THR A 260 13.04 -22.53 -26.95
C THR A 260 13.56 -23.17 -25.67
N TRP A 261 14.83 -22.99 -25.33
CA TRP A 261 15.46 -23.63 -24.16
C TRP A 261 16.67 -22.83 -23.68
N ILE A 262 17.14 -23.14 -22.48
CA ILE A 262 18.40 -22.71 -21.88
C ILE A 262 19.38 -23.89 -21.85
N SER A 263 18.99 -25.10 -21.42
CA SER A 263 19.93 -26.23 -21.33
C SER A 263 19.34 -27.61 -20.99
N PRO A 264 19.79 -28.67 -21.70
CA PRO A 264 20.04 -28.77 -23.14
C PRO A 264 18.75 -28.61 -23.97
N SER A 265 18.53 -29.37 -25.04
CA SER A 265 17.56 -29.17 -26.14
C SER A 265 16.06 -28.96 -25.84
N HIS A 266 15.59 -28.96 -24.60
CA HIS A 266 14.17 -28.87 -24.25
C HIS A 266 13.89 -27.85 -23.14
N SER A 267 12.63 -27.44 -23.06
CA SER A 267 12.06 -26.74 -21.91
C SER A 267 10.64 -27.22 -21.67
N TYR A 268 10.07 -26.91 -20.52
CA TYR A 268 8.65 -27.16 -20.28
C TYR A 268 7.83 -25.97 -20.78
N SER A 269 6.89 -26.21 -21.69
CA SER A 269 5.97 -25.19 -22.16
C SER A 269 4.57 -25.38 -21.60
N ILE A 270 3.96 -24.27 -21.18
CA ILE A 270 2.52 -24.16 -21.00
C ILE A 270 1.99 -23.31 -22.13
N ASN A 271 0.96 -23.83 -22.82
CA ASN A 271 0.13 -23.09 -23.75
C ASN A 271 -1.22 -22.82 -23.09
N PHE A 272 -1.44 -21.57 -22.69
CA PHE A 272 -2.53 -21.14 -21.83
C PHE A 272 -3.43 -20.14 -22.54
N THR A 273 -4.70 -20.45 -22.74
CA THR A 273 -5.67 -19.51 -23.30
C THR A 273 -6.58 -18.97 -22.19
N ALA A 274 -6.59 -17.64 -22.01
CA ALA A 274 -7.36 -16.94 -20.97
C ALA A 274 -8.80 -16.63 -21.42
N ASN A 275 -9.59 -17.67 -21.73
CA ASN A 275 -10.97 -17.52 -22.21
C ASN A 275 -11.95 -17.15 -21.09
N ASN A 276 -11.64 -17.53 -19.85
CA ASN A 276 -12.43 -17.20 -18.67
C ASN A 276 -11.53 -16.63 -17.58
N SER A 277 -12.03 -15.71 -16.75
CA SER A 277 -11.28 -15.27 -15.56
C SER A 277 -11.00 -16.44 -14.62
N ARG A 278 -9.82 -16.46 -13.98
CA ARG A 278 -9.40 -17.48 -13.00
C ARG A 278 -9.14 -18.87 -13.59
N GLU A 279 -8.85 -18.95 -14.88
CA GLU A 279 -8.26 -20.14 -15.47
C GLU A 279 -6.79 -20.29 -15.03
N TYR A 280 -6.30 -21.53 -15.01
CA TYR A 280 -4.93 -21.84 -14.67
C TYR A 280 -4.39 -23.03 -15.45
N ALA A 281 -3.08 -23.06 -15.58
CA ALA A 281 -2.29 -24.17 -16.07
C ALA A 281 -1.13 -24.41 -15.11
N GLU A 282 -0.89 -25.65 -14.73
CA GLU A 282 0.13 -26.00 -13.76
C GLU A 282 0.90 -27.22 -14.23
N PHE A 283 2.23 -27.16 -14.11
CA PHE A 283 3.03 -28.36 -14.04
C PHE A 283 3.72 -28.46 -12.67
N TYR A 284 3.81 -29.67 -12.13
CA TYR A 284 4.20 -29.87 -10.74
C TYR A 284 4.88 -31.22 -10.49
N GLN A 285 5.61 -31.28 -9.39
CA GLN A 285 6.26 -32.50 -8.89
C GLN A 285 6.16 -32.52 -7.36
N ASN A 286 5.92 -33.70 -6.80
CA ASN A 286 6.11 -33.91 -5.37
C ASN A 286 7.61 -34.09 -5.11
N VAL A 287 8.15 -33.29 -4.21
CA VAL A 287 9.57 -33.35 -3.82
C VAL A 287 9.67 -33.79 -2.38
N THR A 288 10.54 -34.75 -2.11
CA THR A 288 10.77 -35.30 -0.76
C THR A 288 12.20 -35.04 -0.36
N GLY A 289 12.39 -34.44 0.82
CA GLY A 289 13.69 -34.29 1.47
C GLY A 289 13.76 -35.12 2.75
N ASP A 290 14.97 -35.27 3.29
CA ASP A 290 15.17 -36.01 4.55
C ASP A 290 14.65 -35.23 5.76
N LYS A 291 14.73 -33.89 5.66
CA LYS A 291 14.35 -32.90 6.67
C LYS A 291 13.79 -31.63 6.01
N GLU A 292 13.19 -30.77 6.82
CA GLU A 292 12.78 -29.42 6.40
C GLU A 292 14.00 -28.61 5.99
N SER A 293 13.89 -27.81 4.92
CA SER A 293 15.04 -27.09 4.36
C SER A 293 14.71 -25.70 3.84
N ILE A 294 15.72 -24.83 3.85
CA ILE A 294 15.73 -23.51 3.22
C ILE A 294 16.67 -23.57 2.04
N ALA A 295 16.21 -23.13 0.88
CA ALA A 295 16.98 -23.15 -0.35
C ALA A 295 16.79 -21.88 -1.16
N ALA A 296 17.72 -21.63 -2.07
CA ALA A 296 17.51 -20.75 -3.21
C ALA A 296 16.93 -21.60 -4.36
N LEU A 297 15.65 -21.43 -4.67
CA LEU A 297 15.05 -22.01 -5.86
C LEU A 297 15.34 -21.08 -7.03
N SER A 298 16.16 -21.55 -7.97
CA SER A 298 16.42 -20.86 -9.21
C SER A 298 15.80 -21.59 -10.40
N PHE A 299 15.39 -20.84 -11.40
CA PHE A 299 14.82 -21.37 -12.64
C PHE A 299 14.90 -20.29 -13.70
N TYR A 300 14.87 -20.70 -14.96
CA TYR A 300 14.68 -19.79 -16.07
C TYR A 300 13.22 -19.77 -16.47
N VAL A 301 12.70 -18.59 -16.76
CA VAL A 301 11.35 -18.41 -17.27
C VAL A 301 11.34 -17.42 -18.41
N LYS A 302 10.48 -17.68 -19.39
CA LYS A 302 10.26 -16.82 -20.55
C LYS A 302 8.80 -16.91 -20.94
N ASP A 303 8.22 -15.83 -21.45
CA ASP A 303 6.91 -15.88 -22.09
C ASP A 303 6.97 -15.44 -23.55
N SER A 304 5.88 -15.71 -24.27
CA SER A 304 5.71 -15.37 -25.67
C SER A 304 5.00 -14.03 -25.87
N TYR A 305 4.64 -13.34 -24.77
CA TYR A 305 3.69 -12.25 -24.84
C TYR A 305 4.40 -10.90 -24.92
N PRO A 306 4.18 -10.11 -25.99
CA PRO A 306 5.00 -8.93 -26.26
C PRO A 306 4.68 -7.71 -25.39
N ASN A 307 3.50 -7.65 -24.78
CA ASN A 307 3.06 -6.50 -24.00
C ASN A 307 3.15 -6.78 -22.50
N MET A 308 3.66 -5.83 -21.72
CA MET A 308 3.62 -5.97 -20.26
C MET A 308 2.18 -6.00 -19.76
N THR A 309 1.84 -7.05 -18.99
CA THR A 309 0.53 -7.15 -18.35
C THR A 309 0.63 -7.94 -17.04
N SER A 310 -0.11 -7.49 -16.03
CA SER A 310 -0.27 -8.18 -14.75
C SER A 310 -1.59 -8.97 -14.66
N ASN A 311 -2.36 -9.00 -15.76
CA ASN A 311 -3.64 -9.69 -15.84
C ASN A 311 -3.48 -11.21 -16.01
N VAL A 312 -2.35 -11.65 -16.56
CA VAL A 312 -1.91 -13.04 -16.55
C VAL A 312 -0.57 -13.09 -15.82
N SER A 313 -0.41 -14.07 -14.96
CA SER A 313 0.69 -14.18 -14.02
C SER A 313 1.35 -15.55 -14.15
N LYS A 314 2.67 -15.54 -14.27
CA LYS A 314 3.56 -16.69 -14.08
C LYS A 314 3.83 -16.80 -12.59
N GLN A 315 3.67 -17.97 -12.02
CA GLN A 315 3.78 -18.17 -10.58
C GLN A 315 4.61 -19.43 -10.31
N VAL A 316 5.35 -19.39 -9.21
CA VAL A 316 5.92 -20.59 -8.59
C VAL A 316 5.28 -20.73 -7.23
N LEU A 317 4.87 -21.94 -6.89
CA LEU A 317 4.22 -22.26 -5.65
C LEU A 317 4.92 -23.43 -4.96
N ILE A 318 5.03 -23.33 -3.64
CA ILE A 318 5.38 -24.44 -2.76
C ILE A 318 4.17 -24.71 -1.88
N ASP A 319 3.70 -25.96 -1.84
CA ASP A 319 2.52 -26.37 -1.05
C ASP A 319 1.31 -25.46 -1.31
N ARG A 320 1.09 -25.13 -2.59
CA ARG A 320 0.03 -24.23 -3.10
C ARG A 320 0.14 -22.75 -2.68
N SER A 321 1.23 -22.36 -2.02
CA SER A 321 1.52 -20.98 -1.65
C SER A 321 2.44 -20.33 -2.68
N VAL A 322 2.06 -19.18 -3.24
CA VAL A 322 2.86 -18.47 -4.24
C VAL A 322 4.14 -17.91 -3.60
N VAL A 323 5.30 -18.38 -4.05
CA VAL A 323 6.63 -17.93 -3.61
C VAL A 323 7.29 -16.96 -4.60
N TRP A 324 6.81 -16.94 -5.84
CA TRP A 324 7.20 -15.97 -6.86
C TRP A 324 6.03 -15.72 -7.80
N GLU A 325 5.83 -14.46 -8.21
CA GLU A 325 4.87 -14.06 -9.24
C GLU A 325 5.52 -13.04 -10.18
N GLY A 326 5.39 -13.28 -11.48
CA GLY A 326 5.77 -12.34 -12.53
C GLY A 326 4.61 -12.11 -13.49
N GLY A 327 4.41 -10.87 -13.93
CA GLY A 327 3.53 -10.57 -15.06
C GLY A 327 4.07 -11.11 -16.38
N MET A 328 3.25 -11.06 -17.42
CA MET A 328 3.68 -11.33 -18.80
C MET A 328 4.34 -10.09 -19.41
N GLY A 329 5.05 -10.26 -20.53
CA GLY A 329 5.73 -9.15 -21.20
C GLY A 329 7.25 -9.27 -21.24
N ASN A 330 7.82 -10.40 -20.80
CA ASN A 330 9.26 -10.64 -20.86
C ASN A 330 9.58 -11.76 -21.86
N ASN A 331 9.87 -11.34 -23.09
CA ASN A 331 10.17 -12.24 -24.21
C ASN A 331 11.62 -12.77 -24.22
N SER A 332 12.42 -12.44 -23.20
CA SER A 332 13.75 -12.99 -22.99
C SER A 332 13.77 -13.95 -21.82
N TRP A 333 14.67 -14.93 -21.86
CA TRP A 333 14.88 -15.81 -20.72
C TRP A 333 15.40 -15.02 -19.52
N GLU A 334 14.68 -15.13 -18.42
CA GLU A 334 15.02 -14.49 -17.15
C GLU A 334 15.39 -15.56 -16.14
N LYS A 335 16.58 -15.45 -15.54
CA LYS A 335 16.94 -16.29 -14.39
C LYS A 335 16.30 -15.68 -13.15
N ILE A 336 15.36 -16.41 -12.56
CA ILE A 336 14.79 -16.08 -11.27
C ILE A 336 15.53 -16.88 -10.21
N THR A 337 15.78 -16.27 -9.05
CA THR A 337 16.27 -16.96 -7.87
C THR A 337 15.50 -16.43 -6.68
N VAL A 338 14.67 -17.28 -6.08
CA VAL A 338 13.87 -16.92 -4.91
C VAL A 338 14.23 -17.82 -3.74
N PRO A 339 14.37 -17.26 -2.54
CA PRO A 339 14.50 -18.08 -1.36
C PRO A 339 13.16 -18.76 -1.05
N VAL A 340 13.23 -20.06 -0.78
CA VAL A 340 12.05 -20.88 -0.51
C VAL A 340 12.29 -21.80 0.68
N TYR A 341 11.19 -22.17 1.32
CA TYR A 341 11.14 -23.19 2.34
C TYR A 341 10.47 -24.44 1.79
N PHE A 342 11.11 -25.58 1.99
CA PHE A 342 10.55 -26.89 1.69
C PHE A 342 10.25 -27.63 2.98
N SER A 343 8.99 -28.04 3.12
CA SER A 343 8.59 -29.07 4.09
C SER A 343 9.21 -30.43 3.67
N LYS A 344 9.19 -31.42 4.56
CA LYS A 344 9.75 -32.76 4.28
C LYS A 344 9.17 -33.39 3.01
N ASN A 345 7.88 -33.16 2.77
CA ASN A 345 7.18 -33.52 1.54
C ASN A 345 6.48 -32.28 1.02
N ALA A 346 6.97 -31.72 -0.06
CA ALA A 346 6.46 -30.48 -0.62
C ALA A 346 5.95 -30.70 -2.04
N LEU A 347 4.92 -29.96 -2.43
CA LEU A 347 4.46 -29.85 -3.80
C LEU A 347 5.11 -28.61 -4.44
N LEU A 348 6.03 -28.83 -5.38
CA LEU A 348 6.60 -27.75 -6.19
C LEU A 348 5.76 -27.61 -7.46
N THR A 349 5.19 -26.42 -7.65
CA THR A 349 4.28 -26.12 -8.76
C THR A 349 4.73 -24.87 -9.50
N PHE A 350 4.72 -24.94 -10.82
CA PHE A 350 4.85 -23.79 -11.70
C PHE A 350 3.51 -23.59 -12.39
N ARG A 351 2.99 -22.37 -12.32
CA ARG A 351 1.63 -22.03 -12.72
C ARG A 351 1.61 -20.85 -13.66
N VAL A 352 0.69 -20.86 -14.62
CA VAL A 352 0.19 -19.66 -15.28
C VAL A 352 -1.28 -19.52 -14.94
N SER A 353 -1.72 -18.30 -14.62
CA SER A 353 -3.11 -18.02 -14.29
C SER A 353 -3.52 -16.63 -14.72
N ASN A 354 -4.82 -16.40 -14.92
CA ASN A 354 -5.35 -15.08 -15.27
C ASN A 354 -6.35 -14.54 -14.25
N LYS A 355 -6.36 -13.21 -14.12
CA LYS A 355 -7.29 -12.46 -13.25
C LYS A 355 -8.58 -12.08 -13.99
N ILE A 356 -8.47 -11.82 -15.29
CA ILE A 356 -9.58 -11.40 -16.15
C ILE A 356 -9.60 -12.23 -17.44
N THR A 357 -10.77 -12.33 -18.08
CA THR A 357 -10.89 -12.89 -19.43
C THR A 357 -10.16 -12.01 -20.44
N MET A 358 -9.35 -12.61 -21.30
CA MET A 358 -8.63 -11.91 -22.37
C MET A 358 -8.89 -12.50 -23.76
N ASN A 359 -9.34 -13.76 -23.84
CA ASN A 359 -9.45 -14.52 -25.11
C ASN A 359 -8.13 -14.55 -25.90
N GLU A 360 -7.01 -14.45 -25.18
CA GLU A 360 -5.66 -14.49 -25.73
C GLU A 360 -4.94 -15.74 -25.25
N THR A 361 -4.00 -16.21 -26.07
CA THR A 361 -3.19 -17.39 -25.78
C THR A 361 -1.76 -16.98 -25.46
N PHE A 362 -1.26 -17.49 -24.34
CA PHE A 362 0.04 -17.21 -23.77
C PHE A 362 0.85 -18.50 -23.78
N GLN A 363 2.04 -18.48 -24.38
CA GLN A 363 3.01 -19.55 -24.18
C GLN A 363 4.04 -19.10 -23.17
N VAL A 364 4.29 -19.95 -22.18
CA VAL A 364 5.30 -19.71 -21.15
C VAL A 364 6.20 -20.92 -21.08
N TRP A 365 7.50 -20.68 -21.02
CA TRP A 365 8.53 -21.69 -20.94
C TRP A 365 9.29 -21.57 -19.63
N TRP A 366 9.57 -22.71 -19.03
CA TRP A 366 10.44 -22.83 -17.87
C TRP A 366 11.53 -23.85 -18.16
N ASP A 367 12.71 -23.56 -17.65
CA ASP A 367 13.86 -24.42 -17.83
C ASP A 367 14.81 -24.34 -16.64
N ASP A 368 15.66 -25.36 -16.51
CA ASP A 368 16.84 -25.37 -15.66
C ASP A 368 16.54 -25.05 -14.17
N ILE A 369 15.55 -25.76 -13.61
CA ILE A 369 15.07 -25.58 -12.23
C ILE A 369 16.07 -26.18 -11.24
N LYS A 370 16.68 -25.35 -10.39
CA LYS A 370 17.71 -25.76 -9.43
C LYS A 370 17.34 -25.35 -8.01
N ILE A 371 17.62 -26.24 -7.06
CA ILE A 371 17.50 -25.99 -5.63
C ILE A 371 18.93 -25.88 -5.09
N GLU A 372 19.34 -24.67 -4.72
CA GLU A 372 20.70 -24.33 -4.30
C GLU A 372 20.74 -23.83 -2.85
N ARG A 373 21.94 -23.68 -2.29
CA ARG A 373 22.14 -23.17 -0.93
C ARG A 373 22.01 -21.63 -0.87
N TYR A 374 21.39 -21.10 0.18
CA TYR A 374 21.23 -19.65 0.40
C TYR A 374 22.42 -19.00 1.17
N THR A 375 22.80 -17.73 0.87
CA THR A 375 23.90 -16.95 1.52
C THR A 375 23.58 -15.44 1.71
N GLU A 376 23.86 -14.84 2.89
CA GLU A 376 23.40 -13.51 3.38
C GLU A 376 24.26 -12.23 3.09
N THR A 377 25.25 -12.23 2.20
CA THR A 377 26.32 -11.19 2.16
C THR A 377 25.97 -9.77 1.62
N SER A 378 24.86 -9.12 1.99
CA SER A 378 24.60 -7.72 1.59
C SER A 378 23.86 -6.86 2.63
N SER A 379 24.59 -6.24 3.56
CA SER A 379 24.13 -5.04 4.30
C SER A 379 25.25 -4.29 5.02
N THR A 380 25.37 -2.96 4.81
CA THR A 380 25.71 -1.95 5.85
C THR A 380 25.16 -0.57 5.47
N LEU A 381 24.48 0.09 6.42
CA LEU A 381 23.88 1.43 6.37
C LEU A 381 24.77 2.48 7.04
N THR A 382 24.84 3.69 6.46
CA THR A 382 25.03 4.98 7.16
C THR A 382 24.09 6.01 6.54
N PRO A 383 23.38 6.87 7.29
CA PRO A 383 22.48 7.88 6.72
C PRO A 383 23.28 8.99 6.03
N ARG A 384 23.17 9.05 4.70
CA ARG A 384 23.63 10.16 3.84
C ARG A 384 22.55 11.24 3.75
N PRO A 385 22.90 12.50 3.41
CA PRO A 385 21.92 13.52 3.03
C PRO A 385 20.93 12.95 2.02
N VAL A 386 19.64 13.27 2.19
CA VAL A 386 18.61 12.88 1.22
C VAL A 386 18.89 13.64 -0.06
N VAL A 387 19.53 12.97 -1.00
CA VAL A 387 19.45 13.34 -2.39
C VAL A 387 18.08 12.87 -2.87
N LEU A 388 17.28 13.75 -3.47
CA LEU A 388 16.07 13.37 -4.21
C LEU A 388 16.43 12.63 -5.52
N THR A 389 17.41 11.73 -5.50
CA THR A 389 17.88 10.98 -6.67
C THR A 389 18.00 9.50 -6.33
N ASN A 390 16.87 8.80 -6.33
CA ASN A 390 16.89 7.43 -6.82
C ASN A 390 16.15 7.47 -8.15
N TYR A 391 16.88 7.73 -9.23
CA TYR A 391 16.35 7.52 -10.57
C TYR A 391 16.70 6.09 -11.00
N PRO A 392 15.78 5.10 -10.87
CA PRO A 392 15.78 4.02 -11.84
C PRO A 392 15.73 4.66 -13.24
N GLN A 393 16.19 3.97 -14.28
CA GLN A 393 16.04 4.45 -15.67
C GLN A 393 14.56 4.80 -15.91
N LEU A 394 14.23 6.09 -15.86
CA LEU A 394 12.86 6.60 -15.95
C LEU A 394 12.50 6.67 -17.43
N ASP A 395 11.43 5.98 -17.78
CA ASP A 395 10.89 5.96 -19.13
C ASP A 395 9.94 7.16 -19.28
N PHE A 396 10.45 8.27 -19.83
CA PHE A 396 9.71 9.51 -20.04
C PHE A 396 8.73 9.36 -21.21
N LYS A 397 7.44 9.18 -20.92
CA LYS A 397 6.40 8.90 -21.94
C LYS A 397 5.43 10.03 -22.20
N VAL A 398 5.28 10.97 -21.27
CA VAL A 398 4.20 11.96 -21.34
C VAL A 398 4.78 13.33 -21.68
N ARG A 399 4.51 13.80 -22.89
CA ARG A 399 4.95 15.10 -23.43
C ARG A 399 4.04 16.23 -22.92
N GLY A 400 4.60 17.42 -22.69
CA GLY A 400 3.87 18.68 -22.53
C GLY A 400 3.92 19.58 -23.77
N MET A 401 3.34 20.77 -23.66
CA MET A 401 3.34 21.78 -24.72
C MET A 401 4.76 22.20 -25.10
N ALA A 402 4.94 22.49 -26.39
CA ALA A 402 6.22 22.97 -26.91
C ALA A 402 6.48 24.38 -26.40
N ILE A 403 7.73 24.67 -26.03
CA ILE A 403 8.16 25.99 -25.61
C ILE A 403 9.26 26.52 -26.52
N PRO A 404 9.28 27.83 -26.84
CA PRO A 404 10.38 28.43 -27.57
C PRO A 404 11.62 28.55 -26.67
N LEU A 405 12.81 28.31 -27.21
CA LEU A 405 14.09 28.52 -26.52
C LEU A 405 14.56 29.98 -26.62
N LYS A 406 13.65 30.94 -26.42
CA LYS A 406 13.91 32.38 -26.47
C LYS A 406 12.86 33.18 -25.70
N GLY A 407 13.26 34.33 -25.17
CA GLY A 407 12.36 35.20 -24.40
C GLY A 407 11.93 34.56 -23.09
N ASN A 408 10.75 34.96 -22.59
CA ASN A 408 10.20 34.44 -21.34
C ASN A 408 9.17 33.36 -21.63
N VAL A 409 9.30 32.23 -20.95
CA VAL A 409 8.47 31.05 -21.12
C VAL A 409 8.01 30.57 -19.76
N THR A 410 6.74 30.17 -19.69
CA THR A 410 6.16 29.55 -18.51
C THR A 410 5.71 28.14 -18.85
N ILE A 411 6.10 27.17 -18.01
CA ILE A 411 5.59 25.79 -18.02
C ILE A 411 4.74 25.62 -16.76
N ASP A 412 3.45 25.34 -16.94
CA ASP A 412 2.50 25.14 -15.84
C ASP A 412 1.70 23.83 -16.03
N GLY A 413 0.81 23.52 -15.10
CA GLY A 413 -0.08 22.36 -15.16
C GLY A 413 -1.10 22.38 -16.31
N ARG A 414 -1.36 23.53 -16.96
CA ARG A 414 -2.25 23.59 -18.13
C ARG A 414 -1.58 22.98 -19.35
N GLY A 415 -0.30 23.31 -19.56
CA GLY A 415 0.49 22.85 -20.71
C GLY A 415 1.32 21.59 -20.45
N PHE A 416 1.65 21.27 -19.19
CA PHE A 416 2.55 20.17 -18.84
C PHE A 416 1.91 19.17 -17.88
N PRO A 417 1.63 17.93 -18.33
CA PRO A 417 1.00 16.89 -17.52
C PRO A 417 1.74 16.49 -16.24
N GLY A 418 3.05 16.78 -16.15
CA GLY A 418 3.86 16.49 -14.97
C GLY A 418 3.62 17.40 -13.78
N PHE A 419 2.94 18.54 -13.97
CA PHE A 419 2.55 19.44 -12.89
C PHE A 419 1.08 19.26 -12.53
N TYR A 420 0.70 19.59 -11.29
CA TYR A 420 -0.69 19.55 -10.87
C TYR A 420 -1.52 20.67 -11.53
N TYR A 421 -2.78 20.34 -11.82
CA TYR A 421 -3.73 21.27 -12.40
C TYR A 421 -5.13 21.00 -11.86
N ASP A 422 -5.77 22.05 -11.33
CA ASP A 422 -7.15 22.02 -10.89
C ASP A 422 -8.06 22.52 -12.03
N ILE A 423 -8.86 21.61 -12.60
CA ILE A 423 -9.76 21.94 -13.72
C ILE A 423 -11.01 22.68 -13.27
N ASP A 424 -11.45 22.49 -12.02
CA ASP A 424 -12.65 23.13 -11.51
C ASP A 424 -12.38 24.61 -11.21
N GLU A 425 -11.18 24.92 -10.73
CA GLU A 425 -10.72 26.30 -10.47
C GLU A 425 -10.02 26.94 -11.68
N ASP A 426 -9.65 26.17 -12.70
CA ASP A 426 -8.83 26.60 -13.84
C ASP A 426 -7.45 27.14 -13.41
N VAL A 427 -6.84 26.55 -12.38
CA VAL A 427 -5.60 27.01 -11.74
C VAL A 427 -4.51 25.95 -11.77
N SER A 428 -3.27 26.37 -12.07
CA SER A 428 -2.09 25.57 -11.76
C SER A 428 -1.40 26.12 -10.52
N TYR A 429 -1.05 25.21 -9.61
CA TYR A 429 -0.35 25.51 -8.36
C TYR A 429 1.16 25.30 -8.46
N GLU A 430 1.65 24.94 -9.64
CA GLU A 430 3.06 24.69 -9.94
C GLU A 430 3.43 25.35 -11.25
N GLN A 431 4.56 26.06 -11.23
CA GLN A 431 5.01 26.83 -12.38
C GLN A 431 6.52 26.76 -12.48
N LEU A 432 7.04 26.67 -13.70
CA LEU A 432 8.44 26.84 -14.02
C LEU A 432 8.58 27.96 -15.06
N ASP A 433 9.10 29.09 -14.62
CA ASP A 433 9.42 30.24 -15.45
C ASP A 433 10.87 30.17 -15.91
N LEU A 434 11.08 30.34 -17.21
CA LEU A 434 12.38 30.30 -17.87
C LEU A 434 12.54 31.59 -18.67
N SER A 435 13.56 32.38 -18.35
CA SER A 435 13.92 33.58 -19.13
C SER A 435 15.25 33.34 -19.86
N PHE A 436 15.17 33.21 -21.18
CA PHE A 436 16.34 32.95 -22.03
C PHE A 436 17.04 34.27 -22.41
N SER A 437 18.37 34.27 -22.31
CA SER A 437 19.23 35.29 -22.92
C SER A 437 19.32 35.10 -24.44
N ASP A 438 19.92 36.08 -25.13
CA ASP A 438 20.07 36.08 -26.60
C ASP A 438 20.85 34.86 -27.14
N ASP A 439 21.71 34.25 -26.31
CA ASP A 439 22.49 33.05 -26.65
C ASP A 439 21.80 31.72 -26.27
N ARG A 440 20.52 31.77 -25.92
CA ARG A 440 19.67 30.63 -25.51
C ARG A 440 20.11 29.95 -24.22
N THR A 441 20.88 30.63 -23.39
CA THR A 441 21.15 30.21 -22.02
C THR A 441 20.14 30.83 -21.06
N ILE A 442 20.07 30.28 -19.86
CA ILE A 442 19.24 30.80 -18.77
C ILE A 442 20.23 31.16 -17.67
N ASP A 443 20.42 32.45 -17.46
CA ASP A 443 21.33 32.95 -16.44
C ASP A 443 20.89 32.53 -15.02
N PRO A 444 21.79 32.57 -14.02
CA PRO A 444 21.43 32.34 -12.63
C PRO A 444 20.25 33.21 -12.18
N GLY A 445 19.25 32.58 -11.55
CA GLY A 445 18.01 33.24 -11.10
C GLY A 445 16.94 33.43 -12.19
N ASN A 446 17.23 33.12 -13.46
CA ASN A 446 16.28 33.26 -14.55
C ASN A 446 15.47 31.98 -14.86
N ALA A 447 15.75 30.89 -14.14
CA ALA A 447 14.93 29.68 -14.09
C ALA A 447 14.32 29.59 -12.68
N VAL A 448 13.02 29.83 -12.57
CA VAL A 448 12.30 29.91 -11.29
C VAL A 448 11.19 28.86 -11.29
N TYR A 449 11.32 27.86 -10.41
CA TYR A 449 10.23 26.96 -10.09
C TYR A 449 9.49 27.48 -8.86
N SER A 450 8.18 27.65 -8.96
CA SER A 450 7.32 28.05 -7.86
C SER A 450 6.23 27.01 -7.62
N SER A 451 5.92 26.81 -6.34
CA SER A 451 4.87 25.92 -5.86
C SER A 451 4.06 26.67 -4.83
N THR A 452 2.76 26.80 -5.08
CA THR A 452 1.85 27.63 -4.29
C THR A 452 0.93 26.77 -3.45
N ALA A 453 0.83 27.11 -2.17
CA ALA A 453 -0.07 26.47 -1.24
C ALA A 453 -1.53 26.79 -1.57
N HIS A 454 -2.40 25.78 -1.46
CA HIS A 454 -3.84 25.88 -1.61
C HIS A 454 -4.53 25.20 -0.44
N GLY A 455 -5.23 25.99 0.37
CA GLY A 455 -5.80 25.52 1.63
C GLY A 455 -4.71 25.04 2.60
N ASN A 456 -4.72 23.74 2.91
CA ASN A 456 -3.72 23.10 3.76
C ASN A 456 -2.78 22.16 2.98
N GLU A 457 -2.76 22.29 1.66
CA GLU A 457 -1.98 21.47 0.74
C GLU A 457 -1.07 22.33 -0.13
N ILE A 458 -0.05 21.70 -0.70
CA ILE A 458 0.87 22.26 -1.66
C ILE A 458 1.28 21.14 -2.62
N THR A 459 1.28 21.43 -3.91
CA THR A 459 1.68 20.46 -4.95
C THR A 459 3.08 20.79 -5.41
N MET A 460 3.97 19.81 -5.38
CA MET A 460 5.37 19.99 -5.73
C MET A 460 5.88 18.81 -6.57
N LEU A 461 6.38 19.12 -7.74
CA LEU A 461 6.85 18.20 -8.78
C LEU A 461 5.80 17.16 -9.13
N GLY A 462 4.54 17.60 -9.30
CA GLY A 462 3.41 16.74 -9.64
C GLY A 462 2.88 15.87 -8.50
N LEU A 463 3.40 16.01 -7.27
CA LEU A 463 2.93 15.30 -6.09
C LEU A 463 2.26 16.26 -5.11
N THR A 464 1.10 15.86 -4.57
CA THR A 464 0.40 16.64 -3.56
C THR A 464 0.93 16.34 -2.15
N TYR A 465 1.15 17.39 -1.38
CA TYR A 465 1.56 17.33 0.02
C TYR A 465 0.60 18.11 0.89
N ARG A 466 0.33 17.60 2.09
CA ARG A 466 -0.29 18.36 3.17
C ARG A 466 0.79 19.15 3.91
N ILE A 467 0.48 20.41 4.18
CA ILE A 467 1.34 21.33 4.91
C ILE A 467 1.19 21.08 6.41
N ILE A 468 2.29 20.74 7.08
CA ILE A 468 2.37 20.68 8.55
C ILE A 468 2.86 22.03 9.07
N TYR A 469 3.90 22.56 8.43
CA TYR A 469 4.49 23.86 8.72
C TYR A 469 5.12 24.41 7.45
N LEU A 470 4.87 25.67 7.12
CA LEU A 470 5.47 26.34 5.97
C LEU A 470 5.82 27.79 6.37
N ASN A 471 7.11 28.06 6.44
CA ASN A 471 7.73 29.36 6.67
C ASN A 471 9.20 29.18 6.24
N THR A 472 10.20 29.75 6.91
CA THR A 472 11.64 29.50 6.64
C THR A 472 12.08 28.03 6.54
N THR A 473 11.25 27.08 6.97
CA THR A 473 11.38 25.63 6.74
C THR A 473 10.02 25.09 6.29
N GLY A 474 10.02 24.14 5.35
CA GLY A 474 8.83 23.39 4.95
C GLY A 474 8.82 22.01 5.58
N ILE A 475 7.80 21.71 6.39
CA ILE A 475 7.52 20.36 6.88
C ILE A 475 6.23 19.93 6.20
N LEU A 476 6.36 18.96 5.30
CA LEU A 476 5.29 18.50 4.42
C LEU A 476 5.07 17.00 4.62
N THR A 477 3.86 16.52 4.38
CA THR A 477 3.60 15.08 4.28
C THR A 477 2.85 14.75 3.00
N ARG A 478 3.28 13.72 2.27
CA ARG A 478 2.67 13.35 0.99
C ARG A 478 1.23 12.88 1.17
N VAL A 479 0.32 13.36 0.33
CA VAL A 479 -1.05 12.82 0.23
C VAL A 479 -0.97 11.52 -0.56
N LEU A 480 -1.43 10.42 0.04
CA LEU A 480 -1.41 9.08 -0.57
C LEU A 480 -2.78 8.67 -1.11
N MET A 481 -3.84 9.16 -0.46
CA MET A 481 -5.21 8.89 -0.84
C MET A 481 -6.10 10.04 -0.34
N LYS A 482 -7.04 10.47 -1.16
CA LYS A 482 -8.00 11.53 -0.81
C LYS A 482 -9.35 11.23 -1.47
N GLY A 483 -10.43 11.34 -0.69
CA GLY A 483 -11.81 11.18 -1.19
C GLY A 483 -12.21 9.75 -1.54
N ALA A 484 -11.54 8.72 -1.01
CA ALA A 484 -11.88 7.34 -1.32
C ALA A 484 -13.09 6.84 -0.51
N ASP A 485 -13.99 6.15 -1.21
CA ASP A 485 -15.17 5.51 -0.62
C ASP A 485 -15.01 3.99 -0.64
N LYS A 486 -15.44 3.31 0.44
CA LYS A 486 -15.35 1.86 0.55
C LYS A 486 -16.44 1.29 1.44
N LYS A 487 -17.08 0.20 0.99
CA LYS A 487 -17.86 -0.68 1.86
C LYS A 487 -16.94 -1.75 2.43
N LEU A 488 -16.89 -1.85 3.76
CA LEU A 488 -16.12 -2.83 4.52
C LEU A 488 -17.06 -3.81 5.20
N ASN A 489 -16.92 -5.09 4.89
CA ASN A 489 -17.63 -6.14 5.60
C ASN A 489 -16.90 -6.51 6.91
N LEU A 490 -17.61 -7.13 7.84
CA LEU A 490 -17.05 -7.56 9.12
C LEU A 490 -15.88 -8.54 8.88
N GLY A 491 -14.70 -8.22 9.40
CA GLY A 491 -13.48 -8.98 9.18
C GLY A 491 -12.75 -8.66 7.86
N GLU A 492 -13.32 -7.85 6.97
CA GLU A 492 -12.64 -7.38 5.76
C GLU A 492 -11.50 -6.41 6.13
N LYS A 493 -10.35 -6.58 5.46
CA LYS A 493 -9.19 -5.71 5.57
C LYS A 493 -9.05 -4.91 4.28
N TRP A 494 -9.13 -3.59 4.38
CA TRP A 494 -8.78 -2.70 3.29
C TRP A 494 -7.32 -2.28 3.41
N THR A 495 -6.48 -2.82 2.52
CA THR A 495 -5.07 -2.45 2.42
C THR A 495 -4.93 -1.07 1.82
N LEU A 496 -4.18 -0.21 2.49
CA LEU A 496 -3.88 1.16 2.12
C LEU A 496 -2.36 1.31 1.86
N GLU A 497 -1.96 2.43 1.28
CA GLU A 497 -0.54 2.73 1.04
C GLU A 497 0.26 2.91 2.35
N ASN A 498 1.60 2.98 2.24
CA ASN A 498 2.54 3.08 3.38
C ASN A 498 2.36 2.01 4.47
N GLY A 499 1.78 0.87 4.11
CA GLY A 499 1.54 -0.25 5.01
C GLY A 499 0.35 -0.06 5.95
N TYR A 500 -0.49 0.95 5.75
CA TYR A 500 -1.71 1.11 6.54
C TYR A 500 -2.79 0.11 6.10
N SER A 501 -3.72 -0.19 7.00
CA SER A 501 -4.94 -0.91 6.63
C SER A 501 -6.07 -0.62 7.61
N LEU A 502 -7.27 -0.42 7.10
CA LEU A 502 -8.48 -0.26 7.90
C LEU A 502 -9.29 -1.56 7.89
N SER A 503 -9.85 -1.94 9.04
CA SER A 503 -10.74 -3.10 9.13
C SER A 503 -11.94 -2.84 10.03
N LEU A 504 -13.08 -3.43 9.67
CA LEU A 504 -14.27 -3.48 10.51
C LEU A 504 -14.17 -4.69 11.45
N LYS A 505 -14.10 -4.43 12.76
CA LYS A 505 -13.93 -5.48 13.78
C LYS A 505 -15.22 -5.96 14.40
N LEU A 506 -16.13 -5.04 14.71
CA LEU A 506 -17.38 -5.33 15.38
C LEU A 506 -18.46 -4.39 14.87
N VAL A 507 -19.70 -4.87 14.91
CA VAL A 507 -20.92 -4.06 14.80
C VAL A 507 -21.73 -4.35 16.06
N SER A 508 -22.30 -3.32 16.67
CA SER A 508 -23.17 -3.49 17.84
C SER A 508 -24.42 -4.28 17.49
N SER A 509 -25.00 -4.98 18.46
CA SER A 509 -26.19 -5.82 18.26
C SER A 509 -27.43 -5.06 17.78
N ASP A 510 -27.48 -3.75 18.02
CA ASP A 510 -28.53 -2.84 17.54
C ASP A 510 -28.23 -2.22 16.16
N GLY A 511 -27.05 -2.48 15.58
CA GLY A 511 -26.63 -1.95 14.28
C GLY A 511 -26.29 -0.45 14.26
N ASN A 512 -26.22 0.22 15.41
CA ASN A 512 -26.03 1.67 15.49
C ASN A 512 -24.57 2.11 15.63
N SER A 513 -23.65 1.19 15.91
CA SER A 513 -22.23 1.47 16.12
C SER A 513 -21.33 0.38 15.55
N ALA A 514 -20.14 0.77 15.11
CA ALA A 514 -19.14 -0.11 14.52
C ALA A 514 -17.76 0.18 15.08
N MET A 515 -16.97 -0.85 15.33
CA MET A 515 -15.56 -0.73 15.72
C MET A 515 -14.68 -0.79 14.48
N LEU A 516 -14.04 0.31 14.16
CA LEU A 516 -12.98 0.37 13.15
C LEU A 516 -11.62 0.24 13.81
N GLU A 517 -10.74 -0.53 13.20
CA GLU A 517 -9.35 -0.72 13.63
C GLU A 517 -8.41 -0.33 12.48
N LEU A 518 -7.58 0.69 12.71
CA LEU A 518 -6.51 1.09 11.80
C LEU A 518 -5.20 0.41 12.24
N ARG A 519 -4.52 -0.22 11.30
CA ARG A 519 -3.23 -0.86 11.50
C ARG A 519 -2.17 -0.23 10.61
N LYS A 520 -0.91 -0.29 11.04
CA LYS A 520 0.27 -0.07 10.20
C LYS A 520 1.13 -1.34 10.26
N GLY A 521 1.23 -2.04 9.14
CA GLY A 521 1.77 -3.39 9.07
C GLY A 521 0.95 -4.35 9.93
N SER A 522 1.59 -4.97 10.91
CA SER A 522 0.94 -5.85 11.88
C SER A 522 0.47 -5.13 13.14
N SER A 523 0.86 -3.88 13.40
CA SER A 523 0.49 -3.17 14.64
C SER A 523 -0.83 -2.41 14.50
N VAL A 524 -1.70 -2.52 15.49
CA VAL A 524 -2.86 -1.62 15.62
C VAL A 524 -2.33 -0.26 16.06
N VAL A 525 -2.63 0.77 15.29
CA VAL A 525 -2.21 2.15 15.59
C VAL A 525 -3.33 2.95 16.25
N ASP A 526 -4.60 2.62 15.96
CA ASP A 526 -5.77 3.19 16.60
C ASP A 526 -6.98 2.26 16.39
N SER A 527 -7.94 2.30 17.31
CA SER A 527 -9.20 1.57 17.21
C SER A 527 -10.29 2.31 17.95
N LYS A 528 -11.45 2.50 17.30
CA LYS A 528 -12.54 3.33 17.82
C LYS A 528 -13.89 2.72 17.48
N VAL A 529 -14.80 2.78 18.45
CA VAL A 529 -16.22 2.50 18.25
C VAL A 529 -16.91 3.80 17.86
N LEU A 530 -17.59 3.79 16.72
CA LEU A 530 -18.18 4.98 16.10
C LEU A 530 -19.59 4.65 15.60
N GLY A 531 -20.51 5.59 15.78
CA GLY A 531 -21.85 5.52 15.17
C GLY A 531 -21.87 6.06 13.75
N ILE A 532 -23.06 6.06 13.14
CA ILE A 532 -23.32 6.73 11.85
C ILE A 532 -22.92 8.21 11.96
N ARG A 533 -22.26 8.73 10.91
CA ARG A 533 -21.59 10.06 10.84
C ARG A 533 -20.37 10.21 11.75
N GLY A 534 -19.97 9.18 12.50
CA GLY A 534 -18.75 9.18 13.29
C GLY A 534 -17.51 9.30 12.40
N VAL A 535 -16.53 10.09 12.85
CA VAL A 535 -15.25 10.28 12.15
C VAL A 535 -14.17 9.48 12.87
N PHE A 536 -13.56 8.55 12.15
CA PHE A 536 -12.34 7.88 12.59
C PHE A 536 -11.16 8.74 12.18
N GLU A 537 -10.42 9.26 13.14
CA GLU A 537 -9.22 10.07 12.88
C GLU A 537 -8.05 9.54 13.68
N TYR A 538 -6.96 9.18 13.00
CA TYR A 538 -5.69 8.81 13.61
C TYR A 538 -4.66 9.93 13.43
N ARG A 539 -4.08 10.37 14.55
CA ARG A 539 -3.02 11.38 14.59
C ARG A 539 -1.76 10.78 15.19
N THR A 540 -0.60 11.17 14.67
CA THR A 540 0.71 10.79 15.21
C THR A 540 1.66 11.99 15.25
N LYS A 541 2.80 11.84 15.92
CA LYS A 541 3.82 12.88 15.99
C LYS A 541 4.80 12.74 14.82
N ILE A 542 4.96 13.81 14.05
CA ILE A 542 5.98 13.96 13.00
C ILE A 542 6.71 15.27 13.27
N GLU A 543 8.05 15.22 13.44
CA GLU A 543 8.88 16.40 13.74
C GLU A 543 8.31 17.29 14.86
N LYS A 544 7.88 16.65 15.96
CA LYS A 544 7.24 17.26 17.15
C LYS A 544 5.81 17.80 16.96
N ASN A 545 5.29 17.83 15.74
CA ASN A 545 3.92 18.23 15.44
C ASN A 545 2.97 17.02 15.49
N THR A 546 1.80 17.18 16.09
CA THR A 546 0.76 16.14 16.07
C THR A 546 -0.12 16.35 14.84
N VAL A 547 -0.08 15.40 13.91
CA VAL A 547 -0.71 15.54 12.60
C VAL A 547 -1.61 14.36 12.28
N THR A 548 -2.71 14.60 11.56
CA THR A 548 -3.58 13.55 11.05
C THR A 548 -2.88 12.79 9.94
N VAL A 549 -2.82 11.47 10.09
CA VAL A 549 -2.26 10.56 9.09
C VAL A 549 -3.38 9.79 8.38
N PHE A 550 -4.46 9.49 9.07
CA PHE A 550 -5.60 8.79 8.48
C PHE A 550 -6.91 9.37 9.00
N LYS A 551 -7.87 9.56 8.12
CA LYS A 551 -9.21 10.04 8.45
C LYS A 551 -10.24 9.35 7.57
N THR A 552 -11.39 8.97 8.13
CA THR A 552 -12.54 8.48 7.35
C THR A 552 -13.83 8.69 8.14
N LYS A 553 -14.97 8.73 7.44
CA LYS A 553 -16.28 8.97 8.02
C LYS A 553 -17.21 7.79 7.78
N ILE A 554 -17.99 7.41 8.78
CA ILE A 554 -19.00 6.36 8.64
C ILE A 554 -20.27 6.96 7.99
N ASP A 555 -20.60 6.51 6.80
CA ASP A 555 -21.81 6.90 6.07
C ASP A 555 -23.02 6.06 6.50
N SER A 556 -22.86 4.73 6.55
CA SER A 556 -23.91 3.82 6.99
C SER A 556 -23.37 2.56 7.66
N ILE A 557 -24.16 2.00 8.57
CA ILE A 557 -23.87 0.75 9.29
C ILE A 557 -25.02 -0.23 9.00
N THR A 558 -24.66 -1.49 8.77
CA THR A 558 -25.58 -2.62 8.64
C THR A 558 -25.11 -3.73 9.57
N LEU A 559 -25.92 -4.79 9.76
CA LEU A 559 -25.59 -5.91 10.66
C LEU A 559 -24.14 -6.44 10.49
N ASN A 560 -23.64 -6.52 9.25
CA ASN A 560 -22.33 -7.12 8.95
C ASN A 560 -21.38 -6.23 8.14
N SER A 561 -21.70 -4.95 7.91
CA SER A 561 -20.84 -4.07 7.10
C SER A 561 -20.99 -2.60 7.44
N VAL A 562 -19.94 -1.84 7.17
CA VAL A 562 -19.89 -0.38 7.27
C VAL A 562 -19.53 0.21 5.92
N LYS A 563 -20.20 1.28 5.51
CA LYS A 563 -19.73 2.12 4.40
C LYS A 563 -18.98 3.30 4.97
N VAL A 564 -17.72 3.46 4.54
CA VAL A 564 -16.90 4.62 4.86
C VAL A 564 -16.73 5.52 3.64
N THR A 565 -16.69 6.82 3.87
CA THR A 565 -16.55 7.87 2.85
C THR A 565 -15.57 8.94 3.32
N GLU A 566 -15.21 9.87 2.43
CA GLU A 566 -14.30 10.99 2.74
C GLU A 566 -12.96 10.47 3.32
N THR A 567 -12.45 9.34 2.80
CA THR A 567 -11.23 8.71 3.32
C THR A 567 -9.99 9.44 2.82
N GLU A 568 -9.14 9.82 3.76
CA GLU A 568 -7.87 10.50 3.54
C GLU A 568 -6.74 9.70 4.21
N LEU A 569 -5.63 9.53 3.49
CA LEU A 569 -4.40 8.96 3.99
C LEU A 569 -3.21 9.84 3.60
N TYR A 570 -2.43 10.22 4.60
CA TYR A 570 -1.20 10.97 4.45
C TYR A 570 -0.01 10.08 4.80
N SER A 571 1.16 10.40 4.28
CA SER A 571 2.40 9.76 4.69
C SER A 571 2.67 10.03 6.17
N ASP A 572 3.22 9.06 6.88
CA ASP A 572 3.71 9.27 8.24
C ASP A 572 5.22 9.57 8.27
N LYS A 573 5.81 9.76 7.09
CA LYS A 573 7.14 10.33 6.88
C LYS A 573 6.99 11.73 6.33
N ALA A 574 7.61 12.70 7.00
CA ALA A 574 7.68 14.07 6.51
C ALA A 574 8.77 14.23 5.45
N THR A 575 8.47 15.08 4.48
CA THR A 575 9.46 15.76 3.63
C THR A 575 9.81 17.07 4.31
N ILE A 576 11.08 17.25 4.64
CA ILE A 576 11.59 18.46 5.28
C ILE A 576 12.42 19.22 4.25
N LEU A 577 12.07 20.48 4.04
CA LEU A 577 12.69 21.39 3.08
C LEU A 577 13.26 22.60 3.82
N LYS A 578 14.46 23.01 3.45
CA LYS A 578 15.14 24.20 3.99
C LYS A 578 15.61 25.09 2.86
N ILE A 579 15.67 26.39 3.14
CA ILE A 579 16.32 27.33 2.24
C ILE A 579 17.77 26.87 2.04
N GLY A 580 18.13 26.72 0.78
CA GLY A 580 19.43 26.25 0.33
C GLY A 580 19.52 24.76 0.00
N ASP A 581 18.49 23.96 0.24
CA ASP A 581 18.43 22.58 -0.25
C ASP A 581 18.40 22.57 -1.78
N SER A 582 19.05 21.58 -2.41
CA SER A 582 19.14 21.45 -3.87
C SER A 582 18.28 20.30 -4.40
N ASN A 583 17.71 20.50 -5.58
CA ASN A 583 17.02 19.49 -6.36
C ASN A 583 17.48 19.54 -7.82
N GLY A 584 18.51 18.76 -8.15
CA GLY A 584 19.22 18.88 -9.42
C GLY A 584 19.83 20.28 -9.57
N ASP A 585 19.53 20.94 -10.68
CA ASP A 585 20.07 22.26 -11.04
C ASP A 585 19.37 23.43 -10.33
N PHE A 586 18.48 23.15 -9.37
CA PHE A 586 17.71 24.16 -8.64
C PHE A 586 18.03 24.12 -7.16
N LYS A 587 17.92 25.29 -6.52
CA LYS A 587 18.11 25.48 -5.09
C LYS A 587 16.94 26.23 -4.49
N ILE A 588 16.44 25.79 -3.35
CA ILE A 588 15.35 26.48 -2.64
C ILE A 588 15.84 27.86 -2.18
N THR A 589 15.27 28.93 -2.72
CA THR A 589 15.61 30.33 -2.37
C THR A 589 14.62 30.91 -1.38
N ASN A 590 13.36 30.49 -1.44
CA ASN A 590 12.31 30.99 -0.55
C ASN A 590 11.38 29.85 -0.10
N ILE A 591 11.02 29.88 1.17
CA ILE A 591 9.87 29.17 1.70
C ILE A 591 9.11 30.17 2.57
N SER A 592 7.84 30.43 2.22
CA SER A 592 6.95 31.34 2.93
C SER A 592 5.71 30.59 3.42
N SER A 593 4.74 31.26 4.03
CA SER A 593 3.49 30.60 4.42
C SER A 593 2.61 30.17 3.23
N SER A 594 2.88 30.67 2.03
CA SER A 594 2.04 30.47 0.85
C SER A 594 2.78 29.86 -0.35
N GLU A 595 4.11 29.81 -0.35
CA GLU A 595 4.86 29.35 -1.52
C GLU A 595 6.23 28.75 -1.16
N ILE A 596 6.72 27.90 -2.05
CA ILE A 596 8.11 27.44 -2.12
C ILE A 596 8.65 27.89 -3.49
N ILE A 597 9.82 28.53 -3.48
CA ILE A 597 10.52 28.97 -4.68
C ILE A 597 11.88 28.28 -4.75
N MET A 598 12.20 27.74 -5.93
CA MET A 598 13.51 27.23 -6.26
C MET A 598 14.05 27.97 -7.48
N GLU A 599 15.31 28.36 -7.44
CA GLU A 599 15.99 29.05 -8.53
C GLU A 599 17.25 28.31 -8.94
N ASN A 600 17.64 28.45 -10.19
CA ASN A 600 18.92 27.95 -10.66
C ASN A 600 20.07 28.81 -10.11
N PRO A 601 21.03 28.22 -9.35
CA PRO A 601 22.19 28.97 -8.85
C PRO A 601 23.25 29.20 -9.93
N ASP A 602 23.26 28.35 -10.96
CA ASP A 602 24.23 28.35 -12.06
C ASP A 602 23.50 28.50 -13.41
N PRO A 603 24.18 29.00 -14.47
CA PRO A 603 23.57 29.12 -15.79
C PRO A 603 23.13 27.75 -16.34
N ILE A 604 21.92 27.67 -16.89
CA ILE A 604 21.37 26.46 -17.50
C ILE A 604 21.32 26.65 -19.02
N LYS A 605 21.77 25.65 -19.77
CA LYS A 605 21.56 25.59 -21.23
C LYS A 605 20.69 24.39 -21.55
N ILE A 606 19.57 24.63 -22.23
CA ILE A 606 18.64 23.55 -22.61
C ILE A 606 19.08 22.98 -23.96
N GLU A 607 19.60 21.76 -23.91
CA GLU A 607 19.98 20.93 -25.06
C GLU A 607 19.10 19.66 -25.12
N ASP A 608 19.21 18.90 -26.20
CA ASP A 608 18.44 17.66 -26.35
C ASP A 608 18.76 16.65 -25.23
N ASN A 609 17.73 16.09 -24.60
CA ASN A 609 17.78 15.23 -23.42
C ASN A 609 18.20 15.91 -22.10
N SER A 610 18.23 17.24 -22.03
CA SER A 610 18.48 17.95 -20.77
C SER A 610 17.45 17.56 -19.70
N LEU A 611 17.91 17.40 -18.47
CA LEU A 611 17.08 17.05 -17.31
C LEU A 611 17.06 18.24 -16.36
N LEU A 612 15.88 18.65 -15.92
CA LEU A 612 15.70 19.73 -14.94
C LEU A 612 14.93 19.24 -13.70
N LEU A 613 15.02 20.01 -12.62
CA LEU A 613 14.34 19.77 -11.34
C LEU A 613 14.64 18.36 -10.81
N GLY A 614 15.92 18.01 -10.81
CA GLY A 614 16.41 16.70 -10.44
C GLY A 614 16.23 15.64 -11.53
N GLY A 615 15.44 15.83 -12.58
CA GLY A 615 15.04 14.77 -13.52
C GLY A 615 13.54 14.53 -13.55
N ASN A 616 12.76 15.39 -12.90
CA ASN A 616 11.30 15.40 -13.03
C ASN A 616 10.86 15.89 -14.42
N ILE A 617 11.69 16.69 -15.10
CA ILE A 617 11.44 17.16 -16.45
C ILE A 617 12.61 16.79 -17.35
N LYS A 618 12.32 16.15 -18.48
CA LYS A 618 13.25 15.93 -19.57
C LYS A 618 12.87 16.78 -20.77
N PHE A 619 13.81 17.50 -21.37
CA PHE A 619 13.57 18.23 -22.61
C PHE A 619 14.05 17.45 -23.83
N MET A 620 13.20 17.37 -24.84
CA MET A 620 13.61 17.04 -26.20
C MET A 620 13.67 18.34 -26.99
N VAL A 621 14.78 18.60 -27.69
CA VAL A 621 14.99 19.87 -28.42
C VAL A 621 14.96 19.61 -29.91
N LYS A 622 14.13 20.37 -30.63
CA LYS A 622 14.07 20.38 -32.10
C LYS A 622 13.95 21.81 -32.59
N ASN A 623 14.85 22.19 -33.48
CA ASN A 623 14.96 23.57 -34.00
C ASN A 623 15.11 24.57 -32.82
N ASP A 624 14.21 25.56 -32.76
CA ASP A 624 14.18 26.58 -31.70
C ASP A 624 13.12 26.28 -30.62
N MET A 625 12.62 25.04 -30.58
CA MET A 625 11.59 24.59 -29.64
C MET A 625 12.12 23.48 -28.73
N ALA A 626 11.70 23.49 -27.48
CA ALA A 626 11.91 22.41 -26.53
C ALA A 626 10.57 21.82 -26.08
N TYR A 627 10.55 20.52 -25.90
CA TYR A 627 9.38 19.75 -25.53
C TYR A 627 9.64 19.07 -24.18
N PRO A 628 8.95 19.49 -23.10
CA PRO A 628 9.13 18.89 -21.79
C PRO A 628 8.42 17.54 -21.72
N TYR A 629 9.03 16.57 -21.04
CA TYR A 629 8.48 15.25 -20.78
C TYR A 629 8.55 14.93 -19.29
N THR A 630 7.53 14.23 -18.80
CA THR A 630 7.49 13.64 -17.45
C THR A 630 7.46 12.12 -17.53
N ALA A 631 8.01 11.48 -16.50
CA ALA A 631 7.97 10.03 -16.32
C ALA A 631 6.63 9.55 -15.70
N SER A 632 5.89 10.45 -15.06
CA SER A 632 4.59 10.16 -14.46
C SER A 632 3.64 11.34 -14.59
N GLY A 633 2.37 11.03 -14.84
CA GLY A 633 1.30 12.01 -14.99
C GLY A 633 0.15 11.39 -15.76
N GLU A 634 -1.06 11.80 -15.45
CA GLU A 634 -2.21 11.44 -16.26
C GLU A 634 -2.09 12.09 -17.64
N ILE A 635 -2.29 11.32 -18.71
CA ILE A 635 -2.30 11.86 -20.06
C ILE A 635 -3.56 12.73 -20.21
N ARG A 636 -3.37 14.04 -20.09
CA ARG A 636 -4.43 15.04 -20.24
C ARG A 636 -4.09 16.07 -21.30
N GLY A 637 -5.12 16.61 -21.92
CA GLY A 637 -4.99 17.72 -22.85
C GLY A 637 -5.21 19.07 -22.19
N VAL A 638 -4.95 20.13 -22.93
CA VAL A 638 -5.30 21.50 -22.54
C VAL A 638 -6.82 21.59 -22.38
N PRO A 639 -7.33 22.10 -21.24
CA PRO A 639 -8.75 22.30 -21.03
C PRO A 639 -9.38 23.15 -22.14
N GLN A 640 -10.58 22.76 -22.58
CA GLN A 640 -11.32 23.48 -23.63
C GLN A 640 -12.76 23.72 -23.16
N SER A 641 -13.30 24.86 -23.56
CA SER A 641 -14.67 25.26 -23.21
C SER A 641 -15.70 24.37 -23.90
N ILE A 642 -16.70 23.94 -23.13
CA ILE A 642 -17.91 23.27 -23.62
C ILE A 642 -19.09 24.24 -23.80
N SER A 643 -18.82 25.55 -23.82
CA SER A 643 -19.86 26.57 -23.97
C SER A 643 -20.69 26.38 -25.25
N LYS A 644 -21.92 26.89 -25.24
CA LYS A 644 -22.88 26.75 -26.36
C LYS A 644 -22.26 27.20 -27.69
N GLY A 645 -22.27 26.31 -28.69
CA GLY A 645 -21.71 26.57 -30.02
C GLY A 645 -20.18 26.55 -30.09
N ALA A 646 -19.49 26.18 -29.00
CA ALA A 646 -18.05 25.98 -29.02
C ALA A 646 -17.67 24.81 -29.93
N THR A 647 -16.51 24.92 -30.56
CA THR A 647 -15.86 23.80 -31.22
C THR A 647 -14.66 23.38 -30.40
N ILE A 648 -14.64 22.11 -30.00
CA ILE A 648 -13.53 21.49 -29.29
C ILE A 648 -12.62 20.86 -30.34
N THR A 649 -11.33 21.21 -30.32
CA THR A 649 -10.32 20.67 -31.24
C THR A 649 -9.21 20.01 -30.43
N ILE A 650 -9.18 18.69 -30.41
CA ILE A 650 -8.17 17.89 -29.71
C ILE A 650 -7.16 17.41 -30.75
N ASN A 651 -5.91 17.85 -30.67
CA ASN A 651 -4.89 17.45 -31.63
C ASN A 651 -3.53 17.26 -30.95
N GLY A 652 -2.54 16.79 -31.70
CA GLY A 652 -1.21 16.52 -31.14
C GLY A 652 -0.54 17.72 -30.45
N SER A 653 -0.97 18.97 -30.71
CA SER A 653 -0.40 20.16 -30.06
C SER A 653 -0.91 20.38 -28.63
N ASN A 654 -2.16 19.98 -28.35
CA ASN A 654 -2.85 20.25 -27.09
C ASN A 654 -3.30 18.98 -26.36
N TYR A 655 -3.09 17.80 -26.94
CA TYR A 655 -3.33 16.51 -26.29
C TYR A 655 -2.14 15.57 -26.53
N PRO A 656 -1.36 15.24 -25.49
CA PRO A 656 -0.14 14.43 -25.60
C PRO A 656 -0.36 13.01 -26.11
N GLY A 657 -1.60 12.50 -26.06
CA GLY A 657 -1.94 11.19 -26.60
C GLY A 657 -1.99 11.15 -28.13
N PHE A 658 -2.04 12.30 -28.81
CA PHE A 658 -2.07 12.37 -30.28
C PHE A 658 -0.68 12.68 -30.84
N GLN A 659 -0.39 12.10 -32.00
CA GLN A 659 0.91 12.27 -32.66
C GLN A 659 1.11 13.70 -33.13
N TYR A 660 2.34 14.17 -32.92
CA TYR A 660 2.76 15.51 -33.26
C TYR A 660 4.12 15.46 -33.92
N ASP A 661 4.20 16.09 -35.10
CA ASP A 661 5.45 16.22 -35.83
C ASP A 661 6.28 17.33 -35.23
N LEU A 662 7.27 16.97 -34.40
CA LEU A 662 8.18 17.92 -33.76
C LEU A 662 9.09 18.65 -34.76
N GLU A 663 9.32 18.07 -35.94
CA GLU A 663 10.23 18.64 -36.93
C GLU A 663 9.57 19.79 -37.71
N ASN A 664 8.31 19.60 -38.12
CA ASN A 664 7.55 20.61 -38.88
C ASN A 664 6.55 21.39 -38.04
N ASN A 665 6.39 21.04 -36.76
CA ASN A 665 5.45 21.68 -35.83
C ASN A 665 3.99 21.56 -36.30
N VAL A 666 3.58 20.36 -36.73
CA VAL A 666 2.24 20.07 -37.29
C VAL A 666 1.56 18.94 -36.52
N PRO A 667 0.29 19.08 -36.09
CA PRO A 667 -0.48 17.96 -35.56
C PRO A 667 -0.85 16.97 -36.68
N LEU A 668 -0.61 15.69 -36.43
CA LEU A 668 -0.85 14.63 -37.42
C LEU A 668 -2.23 13.97 -37.24
N GLU A 669 -2.86 14.23 -36.10
CA GLU A 669 -4.18 13.74 -35.69
C GLU A 669 -4.99 14.88 -35.08
N GLU A 670 -6.29 14.88 -35.34
CA GLU A 670 -7.23 15.88 -34.85
C GLU A 670 -8.61 15.27 -34.62
N LEU A 671 -9.23 15.54 -33.49
CA LEU A 671 -10.64 15.31 -33.21
C LEU A 671 -11.31 16.68 -33.03
N SER A 672 -12.21 17.02 -33.95
CA SER A 672 -13.04 18.22 -33.90
C SER A 672 -14.46 17.85 -33.49
N MET A 673 -15.02 18.52 -32.49
CA MET A 673 -16.39 18.33 -32.01
C MET A 673 -17.11 19.66 -31.90
N SER A 674 -18.25 19.81 -32.58
CA SER A 674 -19.09 21.00 -32.45
C SER A 674 -20.21 20.77 -31.42
N MET A 675 -20.22 21.57 -30.36
CA MET A 675 -21.15 21.45 -29.25
C MET A 675 -22.53 22.03 -29.60
N ALA A 676 -23.57 21.22 -29.48
CA ALA A 676 -24.96 21.64 -29.60
C ALA A 676 -25.40 22.44 -28.37
N TYR A 677 -26.54 23.13 -28.49
CA TYR A 677 -27.04 24.08 -27.47
C TYR A 677 -27.42 23.46 -26.12
N ASN A 678 -27.65 22.15 -26.08
CA ASN A 678 -27.99 21.34 -24.90
C ASN A 678 -26.75 20.66 -24.28
N GLY A 679 -25.54 20.95 -24.76
CA GLY A 679 -24.30 20.32 -24.29
C GLY A 679 -24.03 18.92 -24.87
N THR A 680 -24.80 18.47 -25.88
CA THR A 680 -24.50 17.24 -26.63
C THR A 680 -23.73 17.53 -27.90
N VAL A 681 -23.17 16.51 -28.54
CA VAL A 681 -22.63 16.61 -29.91
C VAL A 681 -23.60 15.88 -30.83
N ASP A 682 -24.16 16.61 -31.81
CA ASP A 682 -25.09 16.02 -32.76
C ASP A 682 -24.40 15.02 -33.69
N THR A 683 -25.18 14.07 -34.23
CA THR A 683 -24.68 13.06 -35.16
C THR A 683 -23.93 13.71 -36.34
N GLY A 684 -22.68 13.26 -36.56
CA GLY A 684 -21.82 13.77 -37.64
C GLY A 684 -20.97 14.99 -37.27
N ASN A 685 -21.19 15.61 -36.11
CA ASN A 685 -20.43 16.79 -35.67
C ASN A 685 -19.20 16.47 -34.81
N ALA A 686 -18.93 15.17 -34.57
CA ALA A 686 -17.66 14.68 -34.05
C ALA A 686 -16.85 14.07 -35.20
N VAL A 687 -15.78 14.74 -35.61
CA VAL A 687 -14.96 14.38 -36.77
C VAL A 687 -13.53 14.14 -36.30
N TYR A 688 -13.10 12.89 -36.36
CA TYR A 688 -11.70 12.52 -36.21
C TYR A 688 -11.01 12.49 -37.58
N ARG A 689 -9.89 13.18 -37.71
CA ARG A 689 -9.05 13.28 -38.90
C ARG A 689 -7.63 12.83 -38.55
N SER A 690 -7.09 11.97 -39.39
CA SER A 690 -5.70 11.56 -39.38
C SER A 690 -5.07 11.97 -40.70
N GLN A 691 -3.83 12.47 -40.67
CA GLN A 691 -3.10 12.91 -41.84
C GLN A 691 -1.86 12.04 -42.07
N SER A 692 -1.62 11.70 -43.33
CA SER A 692 -0.39 11.02 -43.73
C SER A 692 0.74 12.01 -43.98
N ARG A 693 1.95 11.70 -43.52
CA ARG A 693 3.17 12.41 -43.87
C ARG A 693 4.08 11.46 -44.64
N GLY A 694 4.28 11.73 -45.93
CA GLY A 694 5.00 10.80 -46.81
C GLY A 694 4.33 9.43 -46.82
N ASN A 695 5.08 8.39 -46.46
CA ASN A 695 4.58 7.02 -46.36
C ASN A 695 4.21 6.64 -44.92
N GLU A 696 3.86 7.59 -44.05
CA GLU A 696 3.42 7.31 -42.68
C GLU A 696 2.02 7.89 -42.43
N LEU A 697 1.16 7.16 -41.73
CA LEU A 697 -0.13 7.59 -41.21
C LEU A 697 -0.08 7.55 -39.68
N TYR A 698 -0.64 8.54 -39.01
CA TYR A 698 -0.68 8.58 -37.55
C TYR A 698 -2.12 8.46 -37.08
N PHE A 699 -2.44 7.41 -36.34
CA PHE A 699 -3.82 7.05 -36.01
C PHE A 699 -3.94 6.54 -34.58
N LEU A 700 -4.86 7.15 -33.83
CA LEU A 700 -5.11 6.95 -32.39
C LEU A 700 -3.81 6.95 -31.56
N GLY A 701 -2.96 7.95 -31.77
CA GLY A 701 -1.73 8.11 -31.02
C GLY A 701 -0.59 7.17 -31.43
N LYS A 702 -0.71 6.46 -32.56
CA LYS A 702 0.33 5.55 -33.07
C LYS A 702 0.73 5.87 -34.50
N SER A 703 1.98 5.61 -34.84
CA SER A 703 2.50 5.74 -36.20
C SER A 703 2.36 4.43 -36.96
N TYR A 704 2.00 4.53 -38.22
CA TYR A 704 1.88 3.43 -39.16
C TYR A 704 2.57 3.81 -40.46
N TRP A 705 3.14 2.84 -41.16
CA TRP A 705 3.63 2.96 -42.50
C TRP A 705 2.50 2.70 -43.50
N ILE A 706 2.49 3.44 -44.60
CA ILE A 706 1.57 3.35 -45.72
C ILE A 706 2.33 2.67 -46.84
N PRO A 707 2.09 1.37 -47.09
CA PRO A 707 2.79 0.64 -48.15
C PRO A 707 2.47 1.16 -49.55
N ASN A 708 1.29 1.76 -49.72
CA ASN A 708 0.84 2.31 -50.99
C ASN A 708 0.19 3.69 -50.75
N PRO A 709 0.85 4.80 -51.13
CA PRO A 709 0.33 6.16 -50.94
C PRO A 709 -1.02 6.43 -51.62
N GLU A 710 -1.37 5.69 -52.68
CA GLU A 710 -2.69 5.82 -53.34
C GLU A 710 -3.82 5.13 -52.56
N ARG A 711 -3.50 4.36 -51.51
CA ARG A 711 -4.46 3.59 -50.69
C ARG A 711 -4.14 3.70 -49.20
N ILE A 712 -4.40 4.87 -48.64
CA ILE A 712 -4.14 5.21 -47.22
C ILE A 712 -4.88 4.33 -46.20
N ASN A 713 -5.90 3.56 -46.62
CA ASN A 713 -6.63 2.63 -45.77
C ASN A 713 -5.85 1.31 -45.53
N ILE A 714 -4.71 1.12 -46.21
CA ILE A 714 -3.80 0.01 -45.98
C ILE A 714 -2.60 0.58 -45.23
N ILE A 715 -2.48 0.19 -43.96
CA ILE A 715 -1.43 0.66 -43.06
C ILE A 715 -0.75 -0.52 -42.38
N SER A 716 0.50 -0.34 -41.98
CA SER A 716 1.33 -1.34 -41.32
C SER A 716 2.05 -0.72 -40.14
N GLY A 717 2.17 -1.42 -39.01
CA GLY A 717 3.11 -0.97 -37.98
C GLY A 717 4.54 -1.00 -38.51
N PHE A 718 5.39 -0.08 -38.09
CA PHE A 718 6.80 -0.10 -38.42
C PHE A 718 7.64 0.19 -37.18
N SER A 719 8.85 -0.36 -37.16
CA SER A 719 9.85 -0.12 -36.12
C SER A 719 11.21 0.04 -36.79
N SER A 720 12.04 0.94 -36.25
CA SER A 720 13.41 1.17 -36.73
C SER A 720 14.38 0.69 -35.65
N ILE A 721 15.27 -0.23 -36.02
CA ILE A 721 16.28 -0.78 -35.12
C ILE A 721 17.65 -0.77 -35.79
N THR A 722 18.69 -0.36 -35.07
CA THR A 722 20.09 -0.53 -35.49
C THR A 722 20.70 -1.73 -34.78
N LYS A 723 21.21 -2.70 -35.55
CA LYS A 723 21.83 -3.92 -35.02
C LYS A 723 23.04 -4.29 -35.86
N THR A 724 24.13 -4.67 -35.20
CA THR A 724 25.29 -5.28 -35.86
C THR A 724 25.04 -6.77 -36.03
N ILE A 725 25.08 -7.25 -37.27
CA ILE A 725 24.95 -8.68 -37.58
C ILE A 725 26.34 -9.21 -37.94
N PRO A 726 26.84 -10.25 -37.25
CA PRO A 726 28.12 -10.84 -37.59
C PRO A 726 28.09 -11.46 -39.00
N ARG A 727 29.26 -11.60 -39.64
CA ARG A 727 29.39 -12.30 -40.93
C ARG A 727 28.78 -13.70 -40.82
N ASN A 728 27.98 -14.09 -41.82
CA ASN A 728 27.20 -15.34 -41.84
C ASN A 728 26.15 -15.47 -40.71
N GLY A 729 25.82 -14.37 -40.02
CA GLY A 729 24.82 -14.31 -38.96
C GLY A 729 23.42 -13.96 -39.44
N SER A 730 22.46 -14.01 -38.53
CA SER A 730 21.06 -13.67 -38.79
C SER A 730 20.48 -12.75 -37.73
N LEU A 731 19.50 -11.94 -38.10
CA LEU A 731 18.74 -11.08 -37.20
C LEU A 731 17.25 -11.36 -37.35
N GLY A 732 16.63 -11.83 -36.27
CA GLY A 732 15.17 -11.93 -36.17
C GLY A 732 14.55 -10.55 -36.06
N LEU A 733 13.47 -10.33 -36.80
CA LEU A 733 12.63 -9.14 -36.77
C LEU A 733 11.23 -9.50 -36.24
N GLU A 734 10.44 -8.49 -35.91
CA GLU A 734 9.03 -8.64 -35.56
C GLU A 734 8.23 -9.31 -36.69
N ASN A 735 7.05 -9.85 -36.36
CA ASN A 735 6.15 -10.50 -37.32
C ASN A 735 6.77 -11.67 -38.11
N GLY A 736 7.79 -12.33 -37.56
CA GLY A 736 8.34 -13.58 -38.11
C GLY A 736 9.24 -13.39 -39.33
N PHE A 737 9.79 -12.18 -39.52
CA PHE A 737 10.83 -11.93 -40.51
C PHE A 737 12.22 -12.20 -39.93
N THR A 738 13.16 -12.64 -40.76
CA THR A 738 14.55 -12.85 -40.36
C THR A 738 15.46 -12.43 -41.50
N ILE A 739 16.42 -11.57 -41.20
CA ILE A 739 17.50 -11.18 -42.11
C ILE A 739 18.66 -12.16 -41.91
N PHE A 740 19.25 -12.64 -43.00
CA PHE A 740 20.48 -13.44 -43.02
C PHE A 740 21.53 -12.70 -43.82
N LEU A 741 22.72 -12.56 -43.25
CA LEU A 741 23.91 -12.20 -44.00
C LEU A 741 24.58 -13.49 -44.44
N LYS A 742 24.94 -13.61 -45.71
CA LYS A 742 25.76 -14.72 -46.21
C LYS A 742 26.87 -14.18 -47.08
N GLU A 743 28.08 -14.67 -46.86
CA GLU A 743 29.18 -14.42 -47.77
C GLU A 743 28.87 -14.99 -49.15
N ARG A 744 29.16 -14.17 -50.15
CA ARG A 744 29.11 -14.53 -51.55
C ARG A 744 30.52 -14.92 -51.98
N SER A 745 30.60 -15.70 -53.05
CA SER A 745 31.85 -16.23 -53.61
C SER A 745 32.82 -15.17 -54.15
N ASP A 746 32.41 -13.90 -54.18
CA ASP A 746 33.16 -12.73 -54.64
C ASP A 746 33.68 -11.86 -53.49
N ASP A 747 33.79 -12.41 -52.27
CA ASP A 747 34.11 -11.70 -51.01
C ASP A 747 33.08 -10.61 -50.62
N GLY A 748 31.94 -10.53 -51.32
CA GLY A 748 30.81 -9.68 -50.96
C GLY A 748 29.90 -10.31 -49.89
N ILE A 749 29.04 -9.49 -49.26
CA ILE A 749 28.00 -9.97 -48.33
C ILE A 749 26.63 -9.82 -48.98
N GLY A 750 25.91 -10.93 -49.14
CA GLY A 750 24.52 -10.96 -49.56
C GLY A 750 23.56 -10.86 -48.36
N VAL A 751 22.50 -10.06 -48.50
CA VAL A 751 21.43 -9.92 -47.51
C VAL A 751 20.19 -10.67 -47.99
N TYR A 752 19.69 -11.61 -47.18
CA TYR A 752 18.52 -12.43 -47.50
C TYR A 752 17.45 -12.24 -46.44
N ILE A 753 16.20 -12.03 -46.84
CA ILE A 753 15.07 -11.88 -45.91
C ILE A 753 14.16 -13.10 -46.02
N LYS A 754 13.86 -13.74 -44.91
CA LYS A 754 12.90 -14.85 -44.81
C LYS A 754 11.74 -14.40 -43.92
N GLY A 755 10.54 -14.30 -44.49
CA GLY A 755 9.31 -13.99 -43.75
C GLY A 755 8.43 -15.22 -43.57
N ASN A 756 8.01 -15.51 -42.35
CA ASN A 756 7.03 -16.58 -42.07
C ASN A 756 5.61 -15.98 -42.05
N MET A 757 5.03 -15.78 -43.24
CA MET A 757 3.71 -15.17 -43.40
C MET A 757 2.58 -16.21 -43.33
N THR A 758 1.47 -15.87 -42.67
CA THR A 758 0.20 -16.61 -42.76
C THR A 758 -0.37 -16.56 -44.18
N SER A 759 -1.27 -17.48 -44.54
CA SER A 759 -1.94 -17.48 -45.86
C SER A 759 -2.70 -16.17 -46.15
N SER A 760 -3.26 -15.51 -45.14
CA SER A 760 -3.93 -14.21 -45.28
C SER A 760 -2.94 -13.07 -45.48
N GLN A 761 -1.82 -13.05 -44.76
CA GLN A 761 -0.73 -12.10 -44.98
C GLN A 761 -0.08 -12.32 -46.35
N ARG A 762 0.07 -13.58 -46.80
CA ARG A 762 0.57 -13.92 -48.14
C ARG A 762 -0.39 -13.46 -49.23
N LYS A 763 -1.71 -13.64 -49.07
CA LYS A 763 -2.72 -13.09 -49.98
C LYS A 763 -2.70 -11.56 -50.01
N LEU A 764 -2.54 -10.90 -48.87
CA LEU A 764 -2.42 -9.44 -48.78
C LEU A 764 -1.11 -8.95 -49.42
N PHE A 765 0.00 -9.64 -49.20
CA PHE A 765 1.30 -9.37 -49.78
C PHE A 765 1.28 -9.56 -51.31
N GLU A 766 0.69 -10.65 -51.80
CA GLU A 766 0.47 -10.90 -53.24
C GLU A 766 -0.49 -9.87 -53.85
N TYR A 767 -1.51 -9.44 -53.11
CA TYR A 767 -2.43 -8.37 -53.52
C TYR A 767 -1.71 -7.02 -53.66
N LEU A 768 -0.81 -6.70 -52.73
CA LEU A 768 0.03 -5.49 -52.78
C LEU A 768 1.06 -5.54 -53.93
N ASN A 769 1.66 -6.71 -54.18
CA ASN A 769 2.65 -6.92 -55.26
C ASN A 769 2.05 -7.01 -56.68
N ARG A 770 0.74 -7.25 -56.82
CA ARG A 770 0.07 -7.24 -58.14
C ARG A 770 -0.09 -5.84 -58.73
N SER A 771 0.00 -4.81 -57.90
CA SER A 771 0.22 -3.43 -58.32
C SER A 771 1.73 -3.23 -58.44
N ASN A 772 2.26 -3.34 -59.66
CA ASN A 772 3.68 -3.14 -59.97
C ASN A 772 4.28 -1.92 -59.24
N PHE A 773 5.11 -2.14 -58.23
CA PHE A 773 6.00 -1.12 -57.68
C PHE A 773 7.40 -1.71 -57.56
N SER A 774 8.33 -1.08 -58.28
CA SER A 774 9.78 -1.32 -58.30
C SER A 774 10.46 -0.73 -57.09
#